data_AF-Q4A953-F1
#
_entry.id   AF-Q4A953-F1
#
_cell.length_a   1.000
_cell.length_b   1.000
_cell.length_c   1.000
_cell.angle_alpha   90.00
_cell.angle_beta   90.00
_cell.angle_gamma   90.00
#
_symmetry.space_group_name_H-M   'P 1'
#
loop_
_entity.id
_entity.type
_entity.pdbx_description
1 polymer ?
#
loop_
_entity_poly.entity_id
_entity_poly.type
_entity_poly.pdbx_seq_one_letter_code
_entity_poly.pdbx_strand_id
1 'polypeptide(L)'
;MKLGQISAKTTFEEQKFIFFNQDFPLEITNSKIIGFISNQSNSINESYISSIGLVIAEFLKQNNLKKILINNSDNNFGIAFGLIFYNILAHNSEIKVEIFDESWGYSQKLAHHYFINNDFDFFINIEVNLTDKNSSLAILSFFKKNLTFLSADDEKLINKAEKCPFLSQNSQIKKPKKFRINWNDIIEFQKSINLDLQKLEKFYQFYEPESTFLTNFLKRNFDLKTAKFLPIRKNAPIENIMKKISDNSIIWKKITTSAKFKTNVVFWLKQNKILAGFRKNFNFNIIKEKDLQLLFLDYLRKNWQNGRHFLISKQSDSYIFEFVQKNFNAKIKSFCEYTENPETEIIKIQSQEQQEIVIIMEKSFYFIPKSAEKSTVFGLSSHFSVLWYIKVFDFYLKNNQNILEIIQTIKTEINYVFHHKFKLKIDPVKLDNIINLLISEKDGEFKPQGFKIKNFSNDKNVINLKVNLKKKDFYTLTYFKPKKQLTLSTNFLAKNHTEKQAVFLENSLIDKIRLVNKDSILTKTNQKKNIIKFSCFITTIIVILIILFYNFYNSSFSDGSTTRIFEKFYEFFFKPRKNRLVFLGVFGHFLLWNISTTFQLRQIFKNQGIKTKFRHLFIGTFIALFMQFSTPFSFGGEISYYWYLQRKQYPLKNISATLTYNALLHQVFNLLIAIIFLPVGFVFYPELFVFDSWEKIAFFTWLITNIILNVFVLLIIIIISLWKKLQYSLIKMLVWLLNLNFFKKMRTKKELNTVFNF
;
A
#
# COMPACT_ATOMS: atom_id res chain seq x y z
N MET A 1 53.12 -2.74 -21.99
CA MET A 1 51.87 -3.03 -22.72
C MET A 1 50.71 -2.51 -21.88
N LYS A 2 49.97 -1.52 -22.39
CA LYS A 2 48.99 -0.73 -21.62
C LYS A 2 47.71 -1.54 -21.35
N LEU A 3 47.26 -1.48 -20.09
CA LEU A 3 45.95 -1.93 -19.60
C LEU A 3 44.83 -1.20 -20.34
N GLY A 4 44.10 -1.92 -21.19
CA GLY A 4 42.85 -1.45 -21.79
C GLY A 4 41.74 -1.45 -20.74
N GLN A 5 41.45 -0.27 -20.19
CA GLN A 5 40.24 -0.02 -19.41
C GLN A 5 39.01 -0.30 -20.28
N ILE A 6 38.32 -1.41 -20.03
CA ILE A 6 36.94 -1.59 -20.52
C ILE A 6 36.07 -0.66 -19.68
N SER A 7 35.89 0.57 -20.15
CA SER A 7 34.88 1.47 -19.59
C SER A 7 33.50 0.88 -19.86
N ALA A 8 32.81 0.43 -18.82
CA ALA A 8 31.38 0.16 -18.88
C ALA A 8 30.64 1.51 -19.02
N LYS A 9 30.67 2.09 -20.21
CA LYS A 9 29.72 3.12 -20.62
C LYS A 9 28.37 2.42 -20.79
N THR A 10 27.58 2.34 -19.72
CA THR A 10 26.13 2.23 -19.85
C THR A 10 25.67 3.48 -20.61
N THR A 11 25.39 3.31 -21.89
CA THR A 11 24.73 4.32 -22.72
C THR A 11 23.42 4.70 -22.05
N PHE A 12 23.34 5.95 -21.59
CA PHE A 12 22.06 6.58 -21.30
C PHE A 12 21.33 6.72 -22.63
N GLU A 13 20.33 5.89 -22.89
CA GLU A 13 19.33 6.24 -23.89
C GLU A 13 18.51 7.40 -23.31
N GLU A 14 18.81 8.63 -23.76
CA GLU A 14 17.93 9.78 -23.56
C GLU A 14 16.66 9.61 -24.44
N GLN A 15 15.78 8.67 -24.06
CA GLN A 15 14.45 8.60 -24.65
C GLN A 15 13.56 9.68 -24.02
N LYS A 16 13.39 10.79 -24.72
CA LYS A 16 12.38 11.81 -24.39
C LYS A 16 11.02 11.29 -24.87
N PHE A 17 10.20 10.86 -23.90
CA PHE A 17 8.81 10.38 -24.02
C PHE A 17 8.65 8.91 -24.41
N ILE A 18 8.13 8.13 -23.44
CA ILE A 18 7.71 6.74 -23.64
C ILE A 18 6.18 6.73 -23.73
N PHE A 19 5.65 6.23 -24.84
CA PHE A 19 4.23 5.95 -25.03
C PHE A 19 3.99 4.44 -24.97
N PHE A 20 2.95 4.02 -24.26
CA PHE A 20 2.57 2.60 -24.17
C PHE A 20 1.32 2.31 -25.00
N ASN A 21 1.32 1.21 -25.75
CA ASN A 21 0.09 0.67 -26.32
C ASN A 21 -0.87 0.26 -25.19
N GLN A 22 -2.06 0.85 -25.19
CA GLN A 22 -3.05 0.73 -24.11
C GLN A 22 -4.08 -0.39 -24.36
N ASP A 23 -4.04 -1.04 -25.53
CA ASP A 23 -4.98 -2.09 -25.88
C ASP A 23 -4.76 -3.35 -25.01
N PHE A 24 -5.88 -4.02 -24.74
CA PHE A 24 -5.96 -5.27 -24.01
C PHE A 24 -6.97 -6.19 -24.74
N PRO A 25 -6.52 -6.98 -25.73
CA PRO A 25 -7.40 -7.91 -26.41
C PRO A 25 -7.66 -9.15 -25.54
N LEU A 26 -8.88 -9.69 -25.60
CA LEU A 26 -9.22 -10.99 -25.00
C LEU A 26 -8.66 -12.15 -25.84
N GLU A 27 -7.34 -12.31 -25.76
CA GLU A 27 -6.54 -13.34 -26.41
C GLU A 27 -5.87 -14.25 -25.37
N ILE A 28 -5.58 -15.50 -25.76
CA ILE A 28 -4.66 -16.37 -25.03
C ILE A 28 -3.25 -15.81 -25.17
N THR A 29 -2.62 -15.50 -24.04
CA THR A 29 -1.21 -15.12 -23.96
C THR A 29 -0.57 -15.83 -22.77
N ASN A 30 0.56 -16.52 -23.00
CA ASN A 30 1.18 -17.41 -22.00
C ASN A 30 0.14 -18.34 -21.36
N SER A 31 -0.63 -19.02 -22.19
CA SER A 31 -1.64 -20.00 -21.82
C SER A 31 -2.79 -19.45 -20.98
N LYS A 32 -2.98 -18.13 -20.96
CA LYS A 32 -3.99 -17.46 -20.14
C LYS A 32 -4.81 -16.44 -20.92
N ILE A 33 -6.10 -16.41 -20.63
CA ILE A 33 -7.00 -15.29 -20.96
C ILE A 33 -7.30 -14.58 -19.66
N ILE A 34 -7.09 -13.27 -19.64
CA ILE A 34 -7.41 -12.42 -18.51
C ILE A 34 -8.50 -11.47 -19.01
N GLY A 35 -9.52 -11.18 -18.20
CA GLY A 35 -10.57 -10.26 -18.62
C GLY A 35 -11.53 -9.90 -17.49
N PHE A 36 -12.36 -8.90 -17.71
CA PHE A 36 -13.45 -8.59 -16.79
C PHE A 36 -14.72 -9.30 -17.20
N ILE A 37 -15.48 -9.75 -16.21
CA ILE A 37 -16.84 -10.21 -16.41
C ILE A 37 -17.73 -8.98 -16.59
N SER A 38 -18.28 -8.80 -17.78
CA SER A 38 -19.28 -7.76 -18.07
C SER A 38 -20.06 -8.14 -19.33
N ASN A 39 -21.06 -7.32 -19.70
CA ASN A 39 -21.79 -7.48 -20.95
C ASN A 39 -21.23 -6.57 -22.08
N GLN A 40 -20.09 -5.91 -21.85
CA GLN A 40 -19.50 -4.97 -22.82
C GLN A 40 -18.73 -5.72 -23.91
N SER A 41 -18.47 -5.06 -25.04
CA SER A 41 -17.54 -5.59 -26.04
C SER A 41 -16.15 -5.79 -25.41
N ASN A 42 -15.44 -6.85 -25.82
CA ASN A 42 -14.13 -7.21 -25.29
C ASN A 42 -14.13 -7.50 -23.76
N SER A 43 -15.17 -8.21 -23.28
CA SER A 43 -15.30 -8.71 -21.91
C SER A 43 -15.62 -10.22 -21.88
N ILE A 44 -15.36 -10.86 -20.73
CA ILE A 44 -15.66 -12.28 -20.52
C ILE A 44 -17.13 -12.41 -20.11
N ASN A 45 -17.95 -12.91 -21.02
CA ASN A 45 -19.34 -13.27 -20.75
C ASN A 45 -19.62 -14.72 -21.19
N GLU A 46 -20.84 -15.18 -20.97
CA GLU A 46 -21.27 -16.52 -21.38
C GLU A 46 -21.00 -16.79 -22.86
N SER A 47 -21.36 -15.86 -23.76
CA SER A 47 -21.12 -16.02 -25.21
C SER A 47 -19.63 -16.17 -25.54
N TYR A 48 -18.76 -15.36 -24.92
CA TYR A 48 -17.31 -15.47 -25.10
C TYR A 48 -16.78 -16.82 -24.60
N ILE A 49 -17.21 -17.26 -23.41
CA ILE A 49 -16.81 -18.55 -22.82
C ILE A 49 -17.28 -19.72 -23.70
N SER A 50 -18.49 -19.63 -24.23
CA SER A 50 -19.03 -20.58 -25.20
C SER A 50 -18.19 -20.64 -26.49
N SER A 51 -17.89 -19.49 -27.09
CA SER A 51 -17.09 -19.42 -28.32
C SER A 51 -15.67 -19.95 -28.11
N ILE A 52 -14.99 -19.55 -27.03
CA ILE A 52 -13.66 -20.08 -26.74
C ILE A 52 -13.72 -21.57 -26.39
N GLY A 53 -14.79 -22.04 -25.75
CA GLY A 53 -15.03 -23.46 -25.49
C GLY A 53 -15.06 -24.29 -26.77
N LEU A 54 -15.74 -23.81 -27.82
CA LEU A 54 -15.77 -24.47 -29.14
C LEU A 54 -14.38 -24.51 -29.79
N VAL A 55 -13.66 -23.38 -29.76
CA VAL A 55 -12.29 -23.32 -30.31
C VAL A 55 -11.36 -24.30 -29.58
N ILE A 56 -11.47 -24.38 -28.26
CA ILE A 56 -10.69 -25.33 -27.46
C ILE A 56 -11.12 -26.78 -27.77
N ALA A 57 -12.41 -27.07 -27.95
CA ALA A 57 -12.88 -28.41 -28.33
C ALA A 57 -12.24 -28.89 -29.64
N GLU A 58 -12.19 -28.01 -30.64
CA GLU A 58 -11.58 -28.31 -31.94
C GLU A 58 -10.05 -28.47 -31.81
N PHE A 59 -9.40 -27.59 -31.05
CA PHE A 59 -7.98 -27.72 -30.74
C PHE A 59 -7.64 -29.06 -30.08
N LEU A 60 -8.44 -29.51 -29.11
CA LEU A 60 -8.25 -30.79 -28.43
C LEU A 60 -8.41 -31.96 -29.38
N LYS A 61 -9.41 -31.90 -30.28
CA LYS A 61 -9.64 -32.93 -31.31
C LYS A 61 -8.46 -33.02 -32.29
N GLN A 62 -8.00 -31.90 -32.83
CA GLN A 62 -6.86 -31.84 -33.76
C GLN A 62 -5.57 -32.39 -33.15
N ASN A 63 -5.37 -32.19 -31.85
CA ASN A 63 -4.20 -32.66 -31.12
C ASN A 63 -4.40 -34.03 -30.43
N ASN A 64 -5.54 -34.70 -30.67
CA ASN A 64 -5.87 -36.00 -30.09
C ASN A 64 -5.77 -36.05 -28.54
N LEU A 65 -6.17 -34.96 -27.87
CA LEU A 65 -6.16 -34.83 -26.41
C LEU A 65 -7.52 -35.27 -25.86
N LYS A 66 -7.57 -36.40 -25.14
CA LYS A 66 -8.82 -37.12 -24.84
C LYS A 66 -9.29 -36.96 -23.41
N LYS A 67 -8.39 -36.82 -22.43
CA LYS A 67 -8.77 -36.75 -21.00
C LYS A 67 -8.52 -35.36 -20.43
N ILE A 68 -9.59 -34.66 -20.09
CA ILE A 68 -9.56 -33.24 -19.72
C ILE A 68 -10.00 -33.06 -18.27
N LEU A 69 -9.24 -32.29 -17.50
CA LEU A 69 -9.63 -31.85 -16.16
C LEU A 69 -9.99 -30.37 -16.17
N ILE A 70 -11.17 -30.02 -15.67
CA ILE A 70 -11.62 -28.65 -15.47
C ILE A 70 -11.58 -28.32 -13.97
N ASN A 71 -10.94 -27.23 -13.60
CA ASN A 71 -11.03 -26.64 -12.26
C ASN A 71 -11.65 -25.25 -12.37
N ASN A 72 -12.59 -24.92 -11.50
CA ASN A 72 -13.25 -23.62 -11.49
C ASN A 72 -13.27 -23.04 -10.07
N SER A 73 -13.48 -21.74 -9.92
CA SER A 73 -13.72 -21.15 -8.60
C SER A 73 -15.13 -21.49 -8.07
N ASP A 74 -15.27 -21.53 -6.74
CA ASP A 74 -16.48 -21.87 -5.98
C ASP A 74 -17.66 -20.89 -6.10
N ASN A 75 -17.47 -19.77 -6.79
CA ASN A 75 -18.53 -18.78 -7.01
C ASN A 75 -19.36 -19.08 -8.26
N ASN A 76 -20.58 -18.52 -8.31
CA ASN A 76 -21.55 -18.75 -9.38
C ASN A 76 -20.99 -18.56 -10.79
N PHE A 77 -20.17 -17.53 -11.02
CA PHE A 77 -19.56 -17.29 -12.34
C PHE A 77 -18.54 -18.37 -12.69
N GLY A 78 -17.67 -18.73 -11.75
CA GLY A 78 -16.70 -19.82 -11.94
C GLY A 78 -17.40 -21.14 -12.28
N ILE A 79 -18.40 -21.51 -11.48
CA ILE A 79 -19.20 -22.73 -11.69
C ILE A 79 -19.89 -22.70 -13.06
N ALA A 80 -20.56 -21.59 -13.41
CA ALA A 80 -21.24 -21.46 -14.70
C ALA A 80 -20.28 -21.62 -15.87
N PHE A 81 -19.13 -20.93 -15.84
CA PHE A 81 -18.11 -21.04 -16.90
C PHE A 81 -17.53 -22.45 -16.99
N GLY A 82 -17.28 -23.11 -15.85
CA GLY A 82 -16.83 -24.51 -15.82
C GLY A 82 -17.84 -25.47 -16.44
N LEU A 83 -19.13 -25.26 -16.17
CA LEU A 83 -20.22 -26.06 -16.76
C LEU A 83 -20.36 -25.82 -18.27
N ILE A 84 -20.17 -24.60 -18.77
CA ILE A 84 -20.17 -24.31 -20.21
C ILE A 84 -19.05 -25.08 -20.91
N PHE A 85 -17.81 -24.99 -20.40
CA PHE A 85 -16.69 -25.78 -20.93
C PHE A 85 -16.99 -27.28 -20.88
N TYR A 86 -17.51 -27.78 -19.74
CA TYR A 86 -17.86 -29.18 -19.62
C TYR A 86 -18.86 -29.64 -20.67
N ASN A 87 -19.96 -28.90 -20.85
CA ASN A 87 -21.02 -29.28 -21.79
C ASN A 87 -20.55 -29.27 -23.24
N ILE A 88 -19.74 -28.27 -23.63
CA ILE A 88 -19.18 -28.18 -24.99
C ILE A 88 -18.22 -29.35 -25.24
N LEU A 89 -17.27 -29.57 -24.32
CA LEU A 89 -16.24 -30.60 -24.49
C LEU A 89 -16.82 -32.02 -24.41
N ALA A 90 -17.78 -32.26 -23.51
CA ALA A 90 -18.42 -33.56 -23.33
C ALA A 90 -19.41 -33.91 -24.47
N HIS A 91 -19.64 -33.01 -25.43
CA HIS A 91 -20.41 -33.32 -26.63
C HIS A 91 -19.66 -34.32 -27.53
N ASN A 92 -18.32 -34.22 -27.57
CA ASN A 92 -17.49 -35.18 -28.28
C ASN A 92 -17.34 -36.47 -27.43
N SER A 93 -17.85 -37.60 -27.95
CA SER A 93 -17.80 -38.89 -27.26
C SER A 93 -16.39 -39.42 -27.01
N GLU A 94 -15.39 -38.98 -27.78
CA GLU A 94 -13.99 -39.37 -27.61
C GLU A 94 -13.28 -38.62 -26.48
N ILE A 95 -13.87 -37.50 -26.02
CA ILE A 95 -13.28 -36.65 -24.97
C ILE A 95 -13.94 -36.98 -23.63
N LYS A 96 -13.13 -37.50 -22.69
CA LYS A 96 -13.52 -37.69 -21.30
C LYS A 96 -13.21 -36.43 -20.50
N VAL A 97 -14.25 -35.71 -20.11
CA VAL A 97 -14.15 -34.49 -19.30
C VAL A 97 -14.55 -34.78 -17.86
N GLU A 98 -13.75 -34.30 -16.91
CA GLU A 98 -14.06 -34.35 -15.48
C GLU A 98 -13.87 -32.96 -14.86
N ILE A 99 -14.75 -32.57 -13.93
CA ILE A 99 -14.62 -31.35 -13.14
C ILE A 99 -14.01 -31.70 -11.79
N PHE A 100 -12.99 -30.97 -11.36
CA PHE A 100 -12.35 -31.12 -10.05
C PHE A 100 -13.37 -30.92 -8.93
N ASP A 101 -13.48 -31.89 -8.00
CA ASP A 101 -14.46 -31.79 -6.92
C ASP A 101 -14.00 -30.85 -5.80
N GLU A 102 -14.59 -29.66 -5.76
CA GLU A 102 -14.34 -28.64 -4.74
C GLU A 102 -15.09 -28.89 -3.41
N SER A 103 -15.67 -30.07 -3.19
CA SER A 103 -16.46 -30.36 -1.97
C SER A 103 -15.70 -30.13 -0.65
N TRP A 104 -14.36 -30.01 -0.71
CA TRP A 104 -13.48 -29.77 0.44
C TRP A 104 -12.88 -28.34 0.47
N GLY A 105 -13.22 -27.50 -0.51
CA GLY A 105 -12.69 -26.15 -0.72
C GLY A 105 -11.94 -26.01 -2.05
N TYR A 106 -12.05 -24.84 -2.66
CA TYR A 106 -11.33 -24.51 -3.89
C TYR A 106 -9.83 -24.35 -3.66
N SER A 107 -9.01 -25.07 -4.42
CA SER A 107 -7.57 -24.81 -4.50
C SER A 107 -7.00 -25.22 -5.86
N GLN A 108 -6.67 -24.22 -6.68
CA GLN A 108 -5.99 -24.42 -7.96
C GLN A 108 -4.74 -25.30 -7.84
N LYS A 109 -3.93 -25.07 -6.80
CA LYS A 109 -2.68 -25.80 -6.61
C LYS A 109 -2.88 -27.27 -6.23
N LEU A 110 -3.99 -27.60 -5.58
CA LEU A 110 -4.37 -29.00 -5.38
C LEU A 110 -4.85 -29.62 -6.69
N ALA A 111 -5.68 -28.92 -7.48
CA ALA A 111 -6.09 -29.40 -8.79
C ALA A 111 -4.88 -29.67 -9.72
N HIS A 112 -3.86 -28.81 -9.67
CA HIS A 112 -2.57 -29.03 -10.35
C HIS A 112 -1.89 -30.32 -9.91
N HIS A 113 -1.79 -30.58 -8.61
CA HIS A 113 -1.18 -31.81 -8.09
C HIS A 113 -1.90 -33.06 -8.58
N TYR A 114 -3.23 -33.08 -8.52
CA TYR A 114 -4.01 -34.21 -9.04
C TYR A 114 -3.93 -34.32 -10.56
N PHE A 115 -3.88 -33.21 -11.29
CA PHE A 115 -3.68 -33.22 -12.73
C PHE A 115 -2.35 -33.89 -13.14
N ILE A 116 -1.27 -33.68 -12.37
CA ILE A 116 0.04 -34.28 -12.66
C ILE A 116 0.05 -35.78 -12.32
N ASN A 117 -0.54 -36.17 -11.19
CA ASN A 117 -0.52 -37.56 -10.72
C ASN A 117 -1.57 -38.45 -11.38
N ASN A 118 -2.47 -37.87 -12.19
CA ASN A 118 -3.47 -38.61 -12.93
C ASN A 118 -3.23 -38.37 -14.42
N ASP A 119 -3.38 -39.41 -15.23
CA ASP A 119 -3.06 -39.38 -16.66
C ASP A 119 -4.05 -38.52 -17.47
N PHE A 120 -4.05 -37.21 -17.27
CA PHE A 120 -4.83 -36.22 -18.00
C PHE A 120 -3.98 -35.55 -19.08
N ASP A 121 -4.60 -35.24 -20.22
CA ASP A 121 -3.94 -34.66 -21.39
C ASP A 121 -3.98 -33.13 -21.37
N PHE A 122 -5.02 -32.56 -20.75
CA PHE A 122 -5.26 -31.12 -20.75
C PHE A 122 -5.97 -30.63 -19.49
N PHE A 123 -5.62 -29.43 -19.05
CA PHE A 123 -6.14 -28.79 -17.85
C PHE A 123 -6.71 -27.41 -18.19
N ILE A 124 -7.96 -27.18 -17.78
CA ILE A 124 -8.64 -25.87 -17.88
C ILE A 124 -8.87 -25.35 -16.47
N ASN A 125 -8.31 -24.19 -16.16
CA ASN A 125 -8.49 -23.55 -14.86
C ASN A 125 -9.23 -22.21 -15.01
N ILE A 126 -10.32 -22.05 -14.28
CA ILE A 126 -11.19 -20.87 -14.33
C ILE A 126 -11.19 -20.21 -12.95
N GLU A 127 -10.45 -19.11 -12.82
CA GLU A 127 -10.40 -18.33 -11.59
C GLU A 127 -11.23 -17.06 -11.74
N VAL A 128 -12.28 -16.90 -10.93
CA VAL A 128 -13.05 -15.66 -10.87
C VAL A 128 -12.84 -14.97 -9.53
N ASN A 129 -12.32 -13.74 -9.56
CA ASN A 129 -12.04 -12.94 -8.38
C ASN A 129 -13.08 -11.81 -8.24
N LEU A 130 -13.96 -11.96 -7.25
CA LEU A 130 -15.02 -11.01 -6.92
C LEU A 130 -14.48 -9.83 -6.11
N THR A 131 -13.79 -8.88 -6.77
CA THR A 131 -13.16 -7.74 -6.07
C THR A 131 -14.06 -6.51 -5.88
N ASP A 132 -15.09 -6.30 -6.71
CA ASP A 132 -16.01 -5.13 -6.66
C ASP A 132 -17.35 -5.50 -7.35
N LYS A 133 -18.47 -4.82 -7.01
CA LYS A 133 -19.81 -5.08 -7.61
C LYS A 133 -19.86 -4.96 -9.14
N ASN A 134 -18.93 -4.22 -9.76
CA ASN A 134 -18.97 -3.90 -11.19
C ASN A 134 -17.69 -4.32 -11.95
N SER A 135 -16.77 -5.07 -11.34
CA SER A 135 -15.51 -5.47 -12.00
C SER A 135 -14.92 -6.75 -11.41
N SER A 136 -15.60 -7.86 -11.64
CA SER A 136 -15.08 -9.20 -11.37
C SER A 136 -14.04 -9.54 -12.44
N LEU A 137 -12.82 -9.88 -12.02
CA LEU A 137 -11.77 -10.33 -12.94
C LEU A 137 -11.88 -11.85 -13.10
N ALA A 138 -11.90 -12.34 -14.33
CA ALA A 138 -11.77 -13.75 -14.65
C ALA A 138 -10.39 -14.03 -15.29
N ILE A 139 -9.79 -15.16 -14.92
CA ILE A 139 -8.55 -15.69 -15.47
C ILE A 139 -8.84 -17.12 -15.91
N LEU A 140 -8.77 -17.39 -17.21
CA LEU A 140 -8.85 -18.73 -17.79
C LEU A 140 -7.41 -19.16 -18.09
N SER A 141 -6.99 -20.34 -17.63
CA SER A 141 -5.67 -20.90 -17.92
C SER A 141 -5.81 -22.26 -18.58
N PHE A 142 -4.98 -22.54 -19.57
CA PHE A 142 -5.04 -23.75 -20.39
C PHE A 142 -3.66 -24.41 -20.43
N PHE A 143 -3.54 -25.63 -19.91
CA PHE A 143 -2.25 -26.33 -19.88
C PHE A 143 -2.36 -27.70 -20.52
N LYS A 144 -1.33 -28.10 -21.27
CA LYS A 144 -1.15 -29.46 -21.74
C LYS A 144 -0.66 -30.36 -20.59
N LYS A 145 -0.55 -31.66 -20.85
CA LYS A 145 -0.01 -32.68 -19.93
C LYS A 145 1.23 -32.18 -19.18
N ASN A 146 1.36 -32.55 -17.90
CA ASN A 146 2.47 -32.14 -17.02
C ASN A 146 2.56 -30.61 -16.78
N LEU A 147 1.42 -29.92 -16.86
CA LEU A 147 1.26 -28.47 -16.72
C LEU A 147 2.13 -27.66 -17.70
N THR A 148 2.39 -28.24 -18.88
CA THR A 148 3.13 -27.55 -19.93
C THR A 148 2.26 -26.44 -20.53
N PHE A 149 2.88 -25.28 -20.79
CA PHE A 149 2.20 -24.17 -21.47
C PHE A 149 1.89 -24.56 -22.92
N LEU A 150 0.82 -23.99 -23.46
CA LEU A 150 0.60 -23.90 -24.90
C LEU A 150 1.83 -23.26 -25.57
N SER A 151 2.23 -23.81 -26.71
CA SER A 151 3.28 -23.20 -27.54
C SER A 151 2.77 -21.91 -28.17
N ALA A 152 3.69 -21.05 -28.64
CA ALA A 152 3.33 -19.82 -29.32
C ALA A 152 2.46 -20.08 -30.57
N ASP A 153 2.63 -21.22 -31.23
CA ASP A 153 1.84 -21.58 -32.40
C ASP A 153 0.46 -22.12 -32.01
N ASP A 154 0.35 -22.89 -30.93
CA ASP A 154 -0.95 -23.25 -30.34
C ASP A 154 -1.76 -21.97 -30.00
N GLU A 155 -1.12 -20.99 -29.34
CA GLU A 155 -1.78 -19.73 -28.97
C GLU A 155 -2.22 -18.94 -30.20
N LYS A 156 -1.38 -18.85 -31.25
CA LYS A 156 -1.76 -18.19 -32.51
C LYS A 156 -2.94 -18.88 -33.19
N LEU A 157 -2.95 -20.21 -33.22
CA LEU A 157 -4.03 -21.00 -33.81
C LEU A 157 -5.35 -20.71 -33.08
N ILE A 158 -5.35 -20.78 -31.75
CA ILE A 158 -6.55 -20.53 -30.94
C ILE A 158 -7.02 -19.07 -31.06
N ASN A 159 -6.10 -18.11 -31.10
CA ASN A 159 -6.44 -16.69 -31.19
C ASN A 159 -7.00 -16.29 -32.56
N LYS A 160 -6.60 -16.96 -33.64
CA LYS A 160 -7.08 -16.70 -35.01
C LYS A 160 -8.38 -17.42 -35.37
N ALA A 161 -8.76 -18.45 -34.61
CA ALA A 161 -9.97 -19.21 -34.87
C ALA A 161 -11.23 -18.33 -34.77
N GLU A 162 -12.19 -18.57 -35.67
CA GLU A 162 -13.45 -17.86 -35.68
C GLU A 162 -14.26 -18.16 -34.41
N LYS A 163 -14.71 -17.10 -33.72
CA LYS A 163 -15.43 -17.21 -32.45
C LYS A 163 -16.93 -17.15 -32.72
N CYS A 164 -17.54 -18.31 -32.97
CA CYS A 164 -18.97 -18.43 -33.17
C CYS A 164 -19.71 -18.57 -31.82
N PRO A 165 -20.85 -17.91 -31.60
CA PRO A 165 -21.65 -18.13 -30.40
C PRO A 165 -22.22 -19.56 -30.40
N PHE A 166 -22.12 -20.25 -29.27
CA PHE A 166 -22.77 -21.55 -29.06
C PHE A 166 -24.11 -21.34 -28.36
N LEU A 167 -25.20 -21.85 -28.95
CA LEU A 167 -26.50 -21.93 -28.31
C LEU A 167 -26.74 -23.39 -27.90
N SER A 168 -26.52 -23.71 -26.62
CA SER A 168 -26.83 -25.04 -26.11
C SER A 168 -28.35 -25.26 -26.08
N GLN A 169 -28.83 -26.35 -26.66
CA GLN A 169 -30.21 -26.80 -26.41
C GLN A 169 -30.30 -27.46 -25.03
N ASN A 170 -31.39 -27.26 -24.29
CA ASN A 170 -31.56 -27.81 -22.93
C ASN A 170 -31.36 -29.35 -22.86
N SER A 171 -31.65 -30.06 -23.95
CA SER A 171 -31.45 -31.51 -24.10
C SER A 171 -29.98 -31.96 -24.12
N GLN A 172 -29.02 -31.04 -24.28
CA GLN A 172 -27.59 -31.32 -24.42
C GLN A 172 -26.80 -31.12 -23.11
N ILE A 173 -27.45 -30.68 -22.03
CA ILE A 173 -26.80 -30.43 -20.74
C ILE A 173 -26.54 -31.77 -20.04
N LYS A 174 -25.27 -32.19 -19.98
CA LYS A 174 -24.85 -33.42 -19.29
C LYS A 174 -24.50 -33.09 -17.83
N LYS A 175 -24.88 -33.97 -16.91
CA LYS A 175 -24.43 -33.83 -15.51
C LYS A 175 -22.90 -33.97 -15.46
N PRO A 176 -22.18 -33.05 -14.78
CA PRO A 176 -20.73 -33.11 -14.71
C PRO A 176 -20.23 -34.34 -13.95
N LYS A 177 -19.35 -35.12 -14.57
CA LYS A 177 -18.54 -36.12 -13.86
C LYS A 177 -17.52 -35.39 -12.99
N LYS A 178 -17.50 -35.70 -11.70
CA LYS A 178 -16.60 -35.07 -10.73
C LYS A 178 -15.37 -35.95 -10.48
N PHE A 179 -14.18 -35.36 -10.55
CA PHE A 179 -12.93 -35.99 -10.14
C PHE A 179 -12.74 -35.85 -8.64
N ARG A 180 -12.69 -36.99 -7.92
CA ARG A 180 -12.53 -37.01 -6.45
C ARG A 180 -11.07 -37.07 -6.05
N ILE A 181 -10.74 -36.32 -5.01
CA ILE A 181 -9.42 -36.23 -4.38
C ILE A 181 -9.05 -37.57 -3.70
N ASN A 182 -7.85 -38.09 -3.99
CA ASN A 182 -7.25 -39.24 -3.28
C ASN A 182 -6.35 -38.75 -2.12
N TRP A 183 -6.56 -39.25 -0.91
CA TRP A 183 -5.83 -38.80 0.27
C TRP A 183 -4.45 -39.45 0.44
N ASN A 184 -4.16 -40.54 -0.27
CA ASN A 184 -2.94 -41.32 -0.07
C ASN A 184 -1.67 -40.49 -0.26
N ASP A 185 -1.60 -39.70 -1.33
CA ASP A 185 -0.46 -38.81 -1.64
C ASP A 185 -0.18 -37.83 -0.47
N ILE A 186 -1.23 -37.33 0.19
CA ILE A 186 -1.10 -36.37 1.29
C ILE A 186 -0.63 -37.06 2.57
N ILE A 187 -1.14 -38.26 2.82
CA ILE A 187 -0.72 -39.09 3.95
C ILE A 187 0.75 -39.49 3.76
N GLU A 188 1.15 -39.85 2.55
CA GLU A 188 2.55 -40.14 2.20
C GLU A 188 3.42 -38.90 2.45
N PHE A 189 3.00 -37.73 1.98
CA PHE A 189 3.69 -36.47 2.23
C PHE A 189 3.85 -36.21 3.73
N GLN A 190 2.79 -36.36 4.53
CA GLN A 190 2.86 -36.20 5.98
C GLN A 190 3.83 -37.18 6.64
N LYS A 191 3.80 -38.46 6.25
CA LYS A 191 4.72 -39.49 6.76
C LYS A 191 6.17 -39.13 6.46
N SER A 192 6.47 -38.64 5.25
CA SER A 192 7.82 -38.23 4.87
C SER A 192 8.39 -37.10 5.74
N ILE A 193 7.53 -36.22 6.28
CA ILE A 193 7.97 -35.12 7.15
C ILE A 193 8.24 -35.62 8.58
N ASN A 194 7.68 -36.76 8.97
CA ASN A 194 7.74 -37.32 10.33
C ASN A 194 7.24 -36.31 11.38
N LEU A 195 6.04 -35.75 11.17
CA LEU A 195 5.40 -34.82 12.11
C LEU A 195 4.63 -35.58 13.20
N ASP A 196 4.91 -35.25 14.46
CA ASP A 196 4.09 -35.64 15.60
C ASP A 196 2.83 -34.76 15.65
N LEU A 197 1.80 -35.19 14.93
CA LEU A 197 0.56 -34.44 14.78
C LEU A 197 -0.23 -34.32 16.09
N GLN A 198 0.02 -35.13 17.12
CA GLN A 198 -0.68 -34.99 18.40
C GLN A 198 -0.15 -33.79 19.20
N LYS A 199 1.16 -33.49 19.14
CA LYS A 199 1.74 -32.31 19.79
C LYS A 199 1.31 -30.99 19.15
N LEU A 200 0.90 -31.01 17.88
CA LEU A 200 0.54 -29.81 17.14
C LEU A 200 -0.69 -29.08 17.72
N GLU A 201 -1.58 -29.79 18.41
CA GLU A 201 -2.83 -29.24 18.95
C GLU A 201 -2.59 -28.17 20.03
N LYS A 202 -1.48 -28.28 20.75
CA LYS A 202 -1.17 -27.39 21.88
C LYS A 202 -0.54 -26.07 21.42
N PHE A 203 0.25 -26.10 20.34
CA PHE A 203 1.16 -25.01 19.98
C PHE A 203 0.81 -24.28 18.68
N TYR A 204 -0.02 -24.86 17.81
CA TYR A 204 -0.29 -24.33 16.46
C TYR A 204 -1.77 -24.09 16.18
N GLN A 205 -2.09 -23.03 15.42
CA GLN A 205 -3.43 -22.79 14.88
C GLN A 205 -3.35 -22.30 13.43
N PHE A 206 -4.37 -22.61 12.63
CA PHE A 206 -4.45 -22.21 11.22
C PHE A 206 -5.63 -21.25 11.00
N TYR A 207 -5.53 -20.42 9.97
CA TYR A 207 -6.63 -19.61 9.48
C TYR A 207 -6.66 -19.72 7.96
N GLU A 208 -7.70 -20.36 7.45
CA GLU A 208 -7.88 -20.69 6.03
C GLU A 208 -9.26 -20.14 5.60
N PRO A 209 -9.36 -18.85 5.23
CA PRO A 209 -10.64 -18.23 4.92
C PRO A 209 -11.27 -18.73 3.60
N GLU A 210 -10.44 -19.15 2.65
CA GLU A 210 -10.84 -19.44 1.25
C GLU A 210 -11.04 -20.94 0.96
N SER A 211 -10.67 -21.81 1.89
CA SER A 211 -10.76 -23.26 1.72
C SER A 211 -10.98 -23.93 3.09
N THR A 212 -11.57 -25.12 3.09
CA THR A 212 -11.68 -25.97 4.28
C THR A 212 -10.78 -27.19 4.20
N PHE A 213 -9.90 -27.23 3.21
CA PHE A 213 -9.16 -28.42 2.83
C PHE A 213 -8.28 -28.94 3.96
N LEU A 214 -7.39 -28.11 4.50
CA LEU A 214 -6.48 -28.54 5.57
C LEU A 214 -7.29 -28.92 6.81
N THR A 215 -8.32 -28.15 7.13
CA THR A 215 -9.23 -28.42 8.25
C THR A 215 -9.87 -29.81 8.12
N ASN A 216 -10.41 -30.12 6.95
CA ASN A 216 -11.14 -31.37 6.73
C ASN A 216 -10.18 -32.56 6.59
N PHE A 217 -9.01 -32.37 5.96
CA PHE A 217 -7.92 -33.35 5.93
C PHE A 217 -7.51 -33.74 7.36
N LEU A 218 -7.30 -32.76 8.24
CA LEU A 218 -6.89 -33.02 9.61
C LEU A 218 -8.00 -33.74 10.40
N LYS A 219 -9.25 -33.27 10.30
CA LYS A 219 -10.39 -33.89 11.01
C LYS A 219 -10.59 -35.36 10.64
N ARG A 220 -10.52 -35.67 9.34
CA ARG A 220 -10.83 -37.00 8.81
C ARG A 220 -9.75 -38.03 9.17
N ASN A 221 -8.48 -37.64 9.15
CA ASN A 221 -7.37 -38.60 9.20
C ASN A 221 -6.75 -38.77 10.59
N PHE A 222 -7.10 -37.92 11.58
CA PHE A 222 -6.45 -37.94 12.89
C PHE A 222 -7.42 -38.12 14.08
N ASP A 223 -8.62 -38.69 13.84
CA ASP A 223 -9.72 -38.92 14.80
C ASP A 223 -9.93 -37.76 15.80
N LEU A 224 -10.01 -36.59 15.20
CA LEU A 224 -9.96 -35.30 15.87
C LEU A 224 -11.38 -34.84 16.26
N LYS A 225 -12.20 -35.74 16.85
CA LYS A 225 -13.62 -35.50 17.22
C LYS A 225 -13.82 -34.30 18.17
N THR A 226 -12.80 -33.95 18.95
CA THR A 226 -12.76 -32.79 19.87
C THR A 226 -11.69 -31.76 19.51
N ALA A 227 -11.07 -31.92 18.35
CA ALA A 227 -9.79 -31.30 18.05
C ALA A 227 -9.79 -29.79 17.94
N LYS A 228 -8.83 -29.20 18.63
CA LYS A 228 -8.55 -27.76 18.65
C LYS A 228 -7.63 -27.30 17.52
N PHE A 229 -7.32 -28.18 16.56
CA PHE A 229 -6.80 -27.86 15.21
C PHE A 229 -7.73 -26.98 14.36
N LEU A 230 -8.94 -26.71 14.87
CA LEU A 230 -9.93 -25.91 14.17
C LEU A 230 -9.36 -24.55 13.75
N PRO A 231 -9.66 -24.12 12.51
CA PRO A 231 -9.31 -22.79 12.08
C PRO A 231 -9.89 -21.77 13.08
N ILE A 232 -9.22 -20.62 13.25
CA ILE A 232 -9.77 -19.52 14.05
C ILE A 232 -11.24 -19.34 13.63
N ARG A 233 -12.18 -19.47 14.60
CA ARG A 233 -13.63 -19.44 14.34
C ARG A 233 -13.88 -18.32 13.32
N LYS A 234 -14.40 -18.70 12.14
CA LYS A 234 -14.92 -17.78 11.14
C LYS A 234 -16.13 -17.08 11.76
N ASN A 235 -15.88 -16.11 12.62
CA ASN A 235 -16.96 -15.22 13.04
C ASN A 235 -17.35 -14.47 11.76
N ALA A 236 -18.63 -14.52 11.36
CA ALA A 236 -19.20 -13.73 10.26
C ALA A 236 -18.65 -12.28 10.14
N PRO A 237 -18.33 -11.54 11.23
CA PRO A 237 -17.65 -10.26 11.12
C PRO A 237 -16.27 -10.30 10.43
N ILE A 238 -15.46 -11.36 10.56
CA ILE A 238 -14.12 -11.45 9.96
C ILE A 238 -14.22 -11.57 8.43
N GLU A 239 -15.09 -12.44 7.90
CA GLU A 239 -15.28 -12.58 6.44
C GLU A 239 -15.82 -11.28 5.82
N ASN A 240 -16.81 -10.64 6.46
CA ASN A 240 -17.34 -9.35 6.02
C ASN A 240 -16.32 -8.22 6.09
N ILE A 241 -15.43 -8.25 7.09
CA ILE A 241 -14.30 -7.32 7.19
C ILE A 241 -13.27 -7.60 6.10
N MET A 242 -12.91 -8.85 5.82
CA MET A 242 -11.95 -9.20 4.77
C MET A 242 -12.43 -8.79 3.39
N LYS A 243 -13.74 -8.83 3.14
CA LYS A 243 -14.36 -8.28 1.91
C LYS A 243 -14.27 -6.76 1.82
N LYS A 244 -14.16 -6.04 2.95
CA LYS A 244 -14.22 -4.57 3.03
C LYS A 244 -12.87 -3.89 3.33
N ILE A 245 -11.93 -4.61 3.92
CA ILE A 245 -10.67 -4.09 4.46
C ILE A 245 -9.49 -4.74 3.74
N SER A 246 -8.76 -3.93 2.97
CA SER A 246 -7.52 -4.34 2.30
C SER A 246 -6.28 -4.40 3.21
N ASP A 247 -6.43 -4.05 4.48
CA ASP A 247 -5.34 -3.91 5.43
C ASP A 247 -5.17 -5.16 6.29
N ASN A 248 -4.06 -5.85 6.06
CA ASN A 248 -3.70 -7.08 6.75
C ASN A 248 -3.52 -6.88 8.27
N SER A 249 -3.23 -5.67 8.77
CA SER A 249 -3.00 -5.43 10.21
C SER A 249 -4.25 -5.66 11.06
N ILE A 250 -5.42 -5.24 10.57
CA ILE A 250 -6.71 -5.41 11.25
C ILE A 250 -7.10 -6.90 11.26
N ILE A 251 -6.86 -7.59 10.15
CA ILE A 251 -7.10 -9.03 10.02
C ILE A 251 -6.21 -9.79 10.99
N TRP A 252 -4.91 -9.47 11.02
CA TRP A 252 -3.96 -10.06 11.96
C TRP A 252 -4.35 -9.82 13.41
N LYS A 253 -4.76 -8.60 13.78
CA LYS A 253 -5.24 -8.33 15.14
C LYS A 253 -6.40 -9.25 15.53
N LYS A 254 -7.35 -9.48 14.63
CA LYS A 254 -8.50 -10.38 14.89
C LYS A 254 -8.08 -11.84 14.99
N ILE A 255 -7.20 -12.29 14.09
CA ILE A 255 -6.60 -13.63 14.10
C ILE A 255 -5.91 -13.87 15.45
N THR A 256 -5.06 -12.96 15.89
CA THR A 256 -4.25 -13.11 17.11
C THR A 256 -5.06 -12.95 18.39
N THR A 257 -6.06 -12.05 18.43
CA THR A 257 -6.96 -11.95 19.60
C THR A 257 -7.88 -13.16 19.76
N SER A 258 -8.14 -13.89 18.66
CA SER A 258 -8.96 -15.10 18.68
C SER A 258 -8.12 -16.36 18.94
N ALA A 259 -6.79 -16.22 18.98
CA ALA A 259 -5.88 -17.32 19.23
C ALA A 259 -5.92 -17.71 20.72
N LYS A 260 -5.85 -19.00 21.00
CA LYS A 260 -5.86 -19.51 22.38
C LYS A 260 -4.61 -19.06 23.12
N PHE A 261 -4.69 -18.97 24.44
CA PHE A 261 -3.57 -18.56 25.29
C PHE A 261 -2.34 -19.50 25.19
N LYS A 262 -2.53 -20.78 24.86
CA LYS A 262 -1.43 -21.76 24.73
C LYS A 262 -0.80 -21.82 23.33
N THR A 263 -1.38 -21.14 22.34
CA THR A 263 -0.87 -21.14 20.96
C THR A 263 0.46 -20.38 20.84
N ASN A 264 1.51 -21.02 20.33
CA ASN A 264 2.78 -20.37 20.07
C ASN A 264 2.83 -19.77 18.66
N VAL A 265 2.22 -20.44 17.67
CA VAL A 265 2.28 -20.03 16.27
C VAL A 265 0.89 -20.09 15.64
N VAL A 266 0.56 -19.04 14.89
CA VAL A 266 -0.66 -18.97 14.08
C VAL A 266 -0.28 -18.83 12.62
N PHE A 267 -0.76 -19.74 11.77
CA PHE A 267 -0.60 -19.66 10.33
C PHE A 267 -1.85 -19.06 9.68
N TRP A 268 -1.67 -18.18 8.71
CA TRP A 268 -2.72 -17.70 7.81
C TRP A 268 -2.41 -18.18 6.40
N LEU A 269 -3.28 -19.06 5.89
CA LEU A 269 -3.23 -19.59 4.53
C LEU A 269 -4.15 -18.73 3.65
N LYS A 270 -3.59 -17.98 2.71
CA LYS A 270 -4.34 -17.04 1.84
C LYS A 270 -3.86 -17.16 0.40
N GLN A 271 -4.73 -17.53 -0.54
CA GLN A 271 -4.42 -17.54 -1.98
C GLN A 271 -3.09 -18.23 -2.30
N ASN A 272 -2.89 -19.44 -1.76
CA ASN A 272 -1.65 -20.22 -1.86
C ASN A 272 -0.41 -19.59 -1.21
N LYS A 273 -0.57 -18.59 -0.33
CA LYS A 273 0.50 -18.00 0.50
C LYS A 273 0.34 -18.42 1.94
N ILE A 274 1.49 -18.47 2.62
CA ILE A 274 1.57 -18.78 4.04
C ILE A 274 2.14 -17.53 4.72
N LEU A 275 1.39 -17.03 5.69
CA LEU A 275 1.87 -16.04 6.64
C LEU A 275 1.85 -16.65 8.04
N ALA A 276 2.72 -16.19 8.94
CA ALA A 276 2.77 -16.71 10.30
C ALA A 276 2.81 -15.57 11.32
N GLY A 277 2.23 -15.82 12.49
CA GLY A 277 2.38 -15.02 13.69
C GLY A 277 3.02 -15.88 14.78
N PHE A 278 4.10 -15.40 15.38
CA PHE A 278 4.80 -16.07 16.47
C PHE A 278 4.56 -15.32 17.78
N ARG A 279 4.12 -16.03 18.82
CA ARG A 279 3.88 -15.46 20.15
C ARG A 279 5.21 -15.27 20.87
N LYS A 280 5.51 -14.03 21.25
CA LYS A 280 6.57 -13.67 22.21
C LYS A 280 5.88 -12.99 23.40
N ASN A 281 5.96 -13.61 24.57
CA ASN A 281 5.21 -13.24 25.76
C ASN A 281 3.68 -13.29 25.48
N PHE A 282 2.94 -12.22 25.75
CA PHE A 282 1.49 -12.15 25.51
C PHE A 282 1.10 -11.71 24.09
N ASN A 283 2.07 -11.26 23.28
CA ASN A 283 1.80 -10.65 21.98
C ASN A 283 2.28 -11.53 20.82
N PHE A 284 1.53 -11.53 19.72
CA PHE A 284 1.95 -12.16 18.48
C PHE A 284 2.68 -11.16 17.59
N ASN A 285 3.88 -11.54 17.17
CA ASN A 285 4.69 -10.83 16.19
C ASN A 285 4.50 -11.48 14.81
N ILE A 286 4.14 -10.66 13.83
CA ILE A 286 3.88 -11.15 12.46
C ILE A 286 5.22 -11.39 11.76
N ILE A 287 5.39 -12.59 11.22
CA ILE A 287 6.53 -12.98 10.39
C ILE A 287 6.10 -12.82 8.93
N LYS A 288 6.80 -11.95 8.18
CA LYS A 288 6.54 -11.67 6.75
C LYS A 288 6.90 -12.87 5.87
N GLU A 289 6.40 -12.95 4.64
CA GLU A 289 6.70 -14.08 3.73
C GLU A 289 8.21 -14.27 3.53
N LYS A 290 8.95 -13.19 3.30
CA LYS A 290 10.42 -13.23 3.10
C LYS A 290 11.16 -13.66 4.37
N ASP A 291 10.65 -13.32 5.54
CA ASP A 291 11.23 -13.72 6.82
C ASP A 291 11.00 -15.22 7.08
N LEU A 292 9.84 -15.73 6.69
CA LEU A 292 9.56 -17.18 6.69
C LEU A 292 10.49 -17.94 5.74
N GLN A 293 10.77 -17.39 4.54
CA GLN A 293 11.72 -17.99 3.60
C GLN A 293 13.13 -18.06 4.19
N LEU A 294 13.62 -16.98 4.80
CA LEU A 294 14.93 -16.95 5.46
C LEU A 294 15.01 -17.95 6.61
N LEU A 295 13.97 -18.03 7.44
CA LEU A 295 13.89 -18.99 8.54
C LEU A 295 13.96 -20.43 8.02
N PHE A 296 13.27 -20.72 6.92
CA PHE A 296 13.32 -22.04 6.28
C PHE A 296 14.71 -22.36 5.75
N LEU A 297 15.36 -21.41 5.08
CA LEU A 297 16.69 -21.59 4.53
C LEU A 297 17.75 -21.82 5.63
N ASP A 298 17.65 -21.14 6.78
CA ASP A 298 18.52 -21.43 7.93
C ASP A 298 18.26 -22.81 8.52
N TYR A 299 17.00 -23.24 8.59
CA TYR A 299 16.67 -24.60 9.02
C TYR A 299 17.28 -25.64 8.07
N LEU A 300 17.18 -25.44 6.76
CA LEU A 300 17.82 -26.32 5.77
C LEU A 300 19.33 -26.31 5.91
N ARG A 301 19.96 -25.15 6.08
CA ARG A 301 21.41 -25.03 6.31
C ARG A 301 21.88 -25.91 7.47
N LYS A 302 21.05 -26.08 8.50
CA LYS A 302 21.36 -26.88 9.70
C LYS A 302 21.00 -28.36 9.58
N ASN A 303 20.01 -28.72 8.76
CA ASN A 303 19.40 -30.06 8.78
C ASN A 303 19.40 -30.79 7.43
N TRP A 304 19.76 -30.13 6.32
CA TRP A 304 19.66 -30.66 4.97
C TRP A 304 21.04 -30.96 4.37
N GLN A 305 21.66 -32.04 4.82
CA GLN A 305 23.04 -32.40 4.49
C GLN A 305 23.21 -32.93 3.06
N ASN A 306 22.19 -33.58 2.48
CA ASN A 306 22.25 -34.24 1.17
C ASN A 306 21.41 -33.53 0.09
N GLY A 307 21.14 -32.23 0.26
CA GLY A 307 20.29 -31.50 -0.65
C GLY A 307 20.89 -31.31 -2.04
N ARG A 308 20.17 -31.73 -3.09
CA ARG A 308 20.71 -31.78 -4.46
C ARG A 308 20.13 -30.74 -5.42
N HIS A 309 18.91 -30.25 -5.21
CA HIS A 309 18.24 -29.37 -6.17
C HIS A 309 17.52 -28.17 -5.56
N PHE A 310 17.80 -27.00 -6.14
CA PHE A 310 17.01 -25.78 -5.95
C PHE A 310 16.40 -25.33 -7.28
N LEU A 311 15.10 -25.03 -7.27
CA LEU A 311 14.41 -24.27 -8.30
C LEU A 311 14.13 -22.87 -7.76
N ILE A 312 14.81 -21.85 -8.30
CA ILE A 312 14.70 -20.47 -7.80
C ILE A 312 14.07 -19.57 -8.86
N SER A 313 12.97 -18.93 -8.51
CA SER A 313 12.32 -17.95 -9.35
C SER A 313 13.23 -16.74 -9.62
N LYS A 314 13.30 -16.29 -10.87
CA LYS A 314 13.99 -15.06 -11.29
C LYS A 314 13.37 -13.80 -10.68
N GLN A 315 12.14 -13.90 -10.16
CA GLN A 315 11.46 -12.82 -9.44
C GLN A 315 11.83 -12.76 -7.95
N SER A 316 12.54 -13.77 -7.41
CA SER A 316 13.05 -13.76 -6.04
C SER A 316 14.15 -12.72 -5.86
N ASP A 317 14.34 -12.25 -4.63
CA ASP A 317 15.40 -11.28 -4.33
C ASP A 317 16.79 -11.89 -4.55
N SER A 318 17.75 -11.10 -5.03
CA SER A 318 19.10 -11.59 -5.35
C SER A 318 19.83 -12.17 -4.13
N TYR A 319 19.58 -11.65 -2.92
CA TYR A 319 20.21 -12.17 -1.70
C TYR A 319 19.78 -13.61 -1.37
N ILE A 320 18.59 -14.05 -1.81
CA ILE A 320 18.16 -15.44 -1.63
C ILE A 320 19.02 -16.34 -2.51
N PHE A 321 19.22 -15.95 -3.76
CA PHE A 321 20.06 -16.69 -4.69
C PHE A 321 21.52 -16.73 -4.21
N GLU A 322 22.07 -15.60 -3.76
CA GLU A 322 23.41 -15.51 -3.14
C GLU A 322 23.51 -16.39 -1.88
N PHE A 323 22.50 -16.38 -1.01
CA PHE A 323 22.47 -17.22 0.18
C PHE A 323 22.49 -18.70 -0.19
N VAL A 324 21.68 -19.11 -1.17
CA VAL A 324 21.64 -20.51 -1.60
C VAL A 324 22.98 -20.95 -2.18
N GLN A 325 23.56 -20.15 -3.08
CA GLN A 325 24.87 -20.44 -3.67
C GLN A 325 26.00 -20.54 -2.64
N LYS A 326 25.98 -19.69 -1.61
CA LYS A 326 27.01 -19.66 -0.58
C LYS A 326 26.91 -20.83 0.41
N ASN A 327 25.68 -21.25 0.76
CA ASN A 327 25.46 -22.17 1.89
C ASN A 327 25.12 -23.61 1.45
N PHE A 328 24.83 -23.86 0.17
CA PHE A 328 24.43 -25.19 -0.29
C PHE A 328 25.23 -25.61 -1.54
N ASN A 329 25.76 -26.84 -1.52
CA ASN A 329 26.38 -27.46 -2.68
C ASN A 329 25.33 -28.21 -3.52
N ALA A 330 24.38 -27.46 -4.09
CA ALA A 330 23.22 -28.01 -4.80
C ALA A 330 23.13 -27.46 -6.24
N LYS A 331 22.50 -28.22 -7.14
CA LYS A 331 22.18 -27.77 -8.50
C LYS A 331 21.08 -26.72 -8.42
N ILE A 332 21.38 -25.51 -8.89
CA ILE A 332 20.43 -24.39 -8.88
C ILE A 332 19.94 -24.16 -10.31
N LYS A 333 18.64 -24.30 -10.55
CA LYS A 333 17.99 -23.92 -11.81
C LYS A 333 17.08 -22.73 -11.57
N SER A 334 17.16 -21.73 -12.44
CA SER A 334 16.29 -20.55 -12.39
C SER A 334 15.12 -20.66 -13.36
N PHE A 335 13.93 -20.23 -12.96
CA PHE A 335 12.73 -20.23 -13.79
C PHE A 335 12.00 -18.89 -13.71
N CYS A 336 11.17 -18.56 -14.70
CA CYS A 336 10.36 -17.34 -14.71
C CYS A 336 8.90 -17.65 -14.36
N GLU A 337 8.41 -17.19 -13.20
CA GLU A 337 7.04 -17.46 -12.73
C GLU A 337 5.92 -16.99 -13.68
N TYR A 338 6.22 -16.07 -14.60
CA TYR A 338 5.23 -15.54 -15.54
C TYR A 338 5.06 -16.41 -16.79
N THR A 339 6.08 -17.19 -17.15
CA THR A 339 6.16 -17.90 -18.44
C THR A 339 6.45 -19.39 -18.27
N GLU A 340 6.74 -19.85 -17.05
CA GLU A 340 7.12 -21.23 -16.75
C GLU A 340 6.39 -21.71 -15.49
N ASN A 341 5.93 -22.97 -15.50
CA ASN A 341 5.37 -23.63 -14.33
C ASN A 341 6.50 -24.43 -13.68
N PRO A 342 6.89 -24.13 -12.42
CA PRO A 342 7.91 -24.89 -11.71
C PRO A 342 7.58 -26.38 -11.60
N GLU A 343 6.28 -26.73 -11.52
CA GLU A 343 5.84 -28.13 -11.51
C GLU A 343 6.33 -28.95 -12.72
N THR A 344 6.44 -28.34 -13.91
CA THR A 344 6.98 -29.03 -15.10
C THR A 344 8.44 -29.43 -14.91
N GLU A 345 9.23 -28.61 -14.22
CA GLU A 345 10.63 -28.93 -13.91
C GLU A 345 10.76 -29.92 -12.75
N ILE A 346 9.85 -29.90 -11.77
CA ILE A 346 9.76 -30.92 -10.72
C ILE A 346 9.61 -32.31 -11.35
N ILE A 347 8.68 -32.46 -12.30
CA ILE A 347 8.40 -33.72 -12.97
C ILE A 347 9.63 -34.24 -13.71
N LYS A 348 10.36 -33.37 -14.42
CA LYS A 348 11.60 -33.75 -15.13
C LYS A 348 12.66 -34.26 -14.16
N ILE A 349 12.87 -33.58 -13.03
CA ILE A 349 13.86 -34.00 -12.03
C ILE A 349 13.46 -35.35 -11.44
N GLN A 350 12.20 -35.49 -11.00
CA GLN A 350 11.69 -36.71 -10.36
C GLN A 350 11.61 -37.91 -11.31
N SER A 351 11.44 -37.69 -12.63
CA SER A 351 11.48 -38.77 -13.63
C SER A 351 12.86 -39.41 -13.80
N GLN A 352 13.94 -38.68 -13.48
CA GLN A 352 15.31 -39.20 -13.57
C GLN A 352 15.70 -39.90 -12.27
N GLU A 353 15.49 -39.23 -11.14
CA GLU A 353 15.73 -39.77 -9.81
C GLU A 353 14.82 -39.10 -8.80
N GLN A 354 14.15 -39.89 -7.95
CA GLN A 354 13.35 -39.36 -6.85
C GLN A 354 14.28 -38.69 -5.82
N GLN A 355 14.29 -37.36 -5.84
CA GLN A 355 15.14 -36.52 -5.00
C GLN A 355 14.33 -35.43 -4.30
N GLU A 356 14.89 -34.88 -3.23
CA GLU A 356 14.34 -33.72 -2.55
C GLU A 356 14.60 -32.45 -3.35
N ILE A 357 13.56 -31.63 -3.51
CA ILE A 357 13.63 -30.40 -4.31
C ILE A 357 13.14 -29.23 -3.47
N VAL A 358 13.98 -28.19 -3.38
CA VAL A 358 13.61 -26.93 -2.77
C VAL A 358 13.19 -25.94 -3.84
N ILE A 359 12.04 -25.30 -3.66
CA ILE A 359 11.48 -24.37 -4.63
C ILE A 359 11.24 -23.03 -3.96
N ILE A 360 11.88 -22.00 -4.50
CA ILE A 360 11.79 -20.64 -3.98
C ILE A 360 11.11 -19.75 -5.02
N MET A 361 9.96 -19.20 -4.66
CA MET A 361 9.18 -18.25 -5.46
C MET A 361 9.27 -16.85 -4.84
N GLU A 362 8.78 -15.81 -5.53
CA GLU A 362 8.80 -14.42 -5.05
C GLU A 362 8.20 -14.26 -3.64
N LYS A 363 7.15 -15.04 -3.33
CA LYS A 363 6.37 -14.91 -2.08
C LYS A 363 6.07 -16.23 -1.37
N SER A 364 6.62 -17.33 -1.84
CA SER A 364 6.34 -18.64 -1.29
C SER A 364 7.55 -19.53 -1.43
N PHE A 365 7.58 -20.56 -0.61
CA PHE A 365 8.65 -21.54 -0.58
C PHE A 365 8.00 -22.90 -0.39
N TYR A 366 8.50 -23.89 -1.11
CA TYR A 366 8.01 -25.25 -1.09
C TYR A 366 9.19 -26.19 -0.94
N PHE A 367 9.02 -27.21 -0.11
CA PHE A 367 9.94 -28.33 -0.02
C PHE A 367 9.21 -29.57 -0.51
N ILE A 368 9.74 -30.18 -1.55
CA ILE A 368 9.25 -31.44 -2.10
C ILE A 368 10.14 -32.55 -1.54
N PRO A 369 9.61 -33.40 -0.65
CA PRO A 369 10.37 -34.53 -0.11
C PRO A 369 10.58 -35.59 -1.18
N LYS A 370 11.55 -36.47 -0.94
CA LYS A 370 11.68 -37.71 -1.70
C LYS A 370 10.44 -38.58 -1.47
N SER A 371 9.74 -38.93 -2.55
CA SER A 371 8.60 -39.84 -2.50
C SER A 371 9.06 -41.28 -2.25
N ALA A 372 8.29 -42.04 -1.47
CA ALA A 372 8.53 -43.48 -1.32
C ALA A 372 8.00 -44.22 -2.55
N GLU A 373 6.89 -43.75 -3.11
CA GLU A 373 6.32 -44.23 -4.36
C GLU A 373 6.94 -43.50 -5.56
N LYS A 374 7.59 -44.24 -6.47
CA LYS A 374 8.28 -43.66 -7.64
C LYS A 374 7.35 -42.89 -8.59
N SER A 375 6.05 -43.18 -8.58
CA SER A 375 5.04 -42.58 -9.45
C SER A 375 4.44 -41.27 -8.94
N THR A 376 4.59 -40.95 -7.65
CA THR A 376 3.89 -39.81 -7.04
C THR A 376 4.74 -38.54 -7.14
N VAL A 377 4.18 -37.50 -7.76
CA VAL A 377 4.78 -36.16 -7.86
C VAL A 377 4.03 -35.19 -6.96
N PHE A 378 4.69 -34.67 -5.93
CA PHE A 378 4.08 -33.66 -5.06
C PHE A 378 4.06 -32.30 -5.77
N GLY A 379 2.86 -31.76 -5.98
CA GLY A 379 2.66 -30.43 -6.56
C GLY A 379 2.89 -29.30 -5.54
N LEU A 380 2.87 -28.06 -6.01
CA LEU A 380 3.11 -26.89 -5.17
C LEU A 380 1.86 -26.43 -4.42
N SER A 381 1.62 -26.97 -3.22
CA SER A 381 0.47 -26.57 -2.39
C SER A 381 0.89 -25.89 -1.09
N SER A 382 0.23 -24.77 -0.75
CA SER A 382 0.40 -24.13 0.56
C SER A 382 -0.08 -25.02 1.72
N HIS A 383 -1.03 -25.92 1.45
CA HIS A 383 -1.51 -26.90 2.43
C HIS A 383 -0.44 -27.94 2.77
N PHE A 384 0.38 -28.35 1.79
CA PHE A 384 1.53 -29.22 2.02
C PHE A 384 2.67 -28.44 2.67
N SER A 385 2.95 -27.24 2.18
CA SER A 385 4.10 -26.44 2.63
C SER A 385 3.97 -25.98 4.09
N VAL A 386 2.76 -25.73 4.58
CA VAL A 386 2.57 -25.33 5.98
C VAL A 386 3.03 -26.42 6.96
N LEU A 387 2.93 -27.70 6.58
CA LEU A 387 3.42 -28.82 7.37
C LEU A 387 4.95 -28.75 7.55
N TRP A 388 5.69 -28.32 6.53
CA TRP A 388 7.11 -28.07 6.67
C TRP A 388 7.43 -26.88 7.57
N TYR A 389 6.67 -25.79 7.48
CA TYR A 389 6.86 -24.66 8.39
C TYR A 389 6.67 -25.08 9.84
N ILE A 390 5.67 -25.92 10.14
CA ILE A 390 5.51 -26.48 11.49
C ILE A 390 6.80 -27.16 11.97
N LYS A 391 7.41 -28.03 11.14
CA LYS A 391 8.68 -28.69 11.47
C LYS A 391 9.82 -27.69 11.73
N VAL A 392 9.88 -26.62 10.94
CA VAL A 392 10.84 -25.52 11.12
C VAL A 392 10.63 -24.82 12.47
N PHE A 393 9.39 -24.43 12.80
CA PHE A 393 9.07 -23.80 14.08
C PHE A 393 9.37 -24.73 15.27
N ASP A 394 9.04 -26.02 15.16
CA ASP A 394 9.33 -27.04 16.18
C ASP A 394 10.83 -27.17 16.45
N PHE A 395 11.66 -27.16 15.41
CA PHE A 395 13.12 -27.23 15.56
C PHE A 395 13.65 -26.09 16.43
N TYR A 396 13.26 -24.85 16.14
CA TYR A 396 13.74 -23.69 16.90
C TYR A 396 13.15 -23.63 18.32
N LEU A 397 11.87 -24.00 18.47
CA LEU A 397 11.22 -24.07 19.77
C LEU A 397 11.85 -25.13 20.69
N LYS A 398 12.19 -26.32 20.16
CA LYS A 398 12.89 -27.37 20.93
C LYS A 398 14.28 -26.94 21.38
N ASN A 399 14.96 -26.13 20.58
CA ASN A 399 16.30 -25.62 20.89
C ASN A 399 16.29 -24.33 21.73
N ASN A 400 15.13 -23.90 22.25
CA ASN A 400 14.95 -22.65 22.99
C ASN A 400 15.49 -21.39 22.25
N GLN A 401 15.48 -21.40 20.91
CA GLN A 401 15.98 -20.29 20.11
C GLN A 401 14.86 -19.29 19.80
N ASN A 402 15.16 -18.00 19.93
CA ASN A 402 14.23 -16.94 19.58
C ASN A 402 14.20 -16.72 18.07
N ILE A 403 13.09 -17.11 17.44
CA ILE A 403 12.89 -17.06 15.99
C ILE A 403 13.10 -15.66 15.40
N LEU A 404 12.73 -14.61 16.14
CA LEU A 404 12.88 -13.23 15.67
C LEU A 404 14.34 -12.78 15.65
N GLU A 405 15.14 -13.24 16.62
CA GLU A 405 16.58 -12.97 16.67
C GLU A 405 17.29 -13.74 15.56
N ILE A 406 16.93 -15.00 15.31
CA ILE A 406 17.47 -15.78 14.19
C ILE A 406 17.24 -15.06 12.86
N ILE A 407 16.03 -14.58 12.60
CA ILE A 407 15.72 -13.82 11.38
C ILE A 407 16.59 -12.56 11.28
N GLN A 408 16.80 -11.85 12.39
CA GLN A 408 17.66 -10.66 12.41
C GLN A 408 19.12 -11.01 12.12
N THR A 409 19.66 -12.07 12.72
CA THR A 409 21.03 -12.56 12.47
C THR A 409 21.22 -12.89 11.00
N ILE A 410 20.31 -13.66 10.39
CA ILE A 410 20.39 -14.01 8.96
C ILE A 410 20.37 -12.75 8.09
N LYS A 411 19.52 -11.76 8.42
CA LYS A 411 19.45 -10.49 7.69
C LYS A 411 20.75 -9.68 7.76
N THR A 412 21.51 -9.80 8.85
CA THR A 412 22.83 -9.15 8.97
C THR A 412 23.93 -9.89 8.20
N GLU A 413 23.79 -11.21 7.99
CA GLU A 413 24.75 -12.03 7.23
C GLU A 413 24.64 -11.83 5.71
N ILE A 414 23.48 -11.38 5.22
CA ILE A 414 23.15 -11.28 3.80
C ILE A 414 22.99 -9.83 3.33
N ASN A 415 23.02 -9.63 2.01
CA ASN A 415 22.68 -8.35 1.38
C ASN A 415 21.16 -8.09 1.41
N TYR A 416 20.56 -8.09 2.61
CA TYR A 416 19.12 -7.98 2.81
C TYR A 416 18.57 -6.66 2.22
N VAL A 417 17.31 -6.71 1.77
CA VAL A 417 16.66 -5.59 1.09
C VAL A 417 15.34 -5.25 1.77
N PHE A 418 15.17 -3.99 2.15
CA PHE A 418 13.89 -3.45 2.57
C PHE A 418 12.99 -3.31 1.34
N HIS A 419 11.81 -3.94 1.43
CA HIS A 419 10.90 -4.05 0.32
C HIS A 419 9.48 -3.66 0.74
N HIS A 420 8.88 -2.76 -0.03
CA HIS A 420 7.49 -2.34 0.13
C HIS A 420 6.75 -2.35 -1.19
N LYS A 421 5.44 -2.68 -1.15
CA LYS A 421 4.55 -2.66 -2.31
C LYS A 421 3.41 -1.69 -2.07
N PHE A 422 3.35 -0.65 -2.89
CA PHE A 422 2.26 0.32 -2.93
C PHE A 422 1.43 0.11 -4.20
N LYS A 423 0.10 0.18 -4.08
CA LYS A 423 -0.84 -0.01 -5.20
C LYS A 423 -1.75 1.19 -5.33
N LEU A 424 -1.94 1.68 -6.56
CA LEU A 424 -2.78 2.82 -6.88
C LEU A 424 -3.55 2.56 -8.19
N LYS A 425 -4.84 2.92 -8.24
CA LYS A 425 -5.60 2.98 -9.50
C LYS A 425 -5.19 4.26 -10.26
N ILE A 426 -4.75 4.12 -11.50
CA ILE A 426 -4.20 5.17 -12.35
C ILE A 426 -4.71 4.96 -13.77
N ASP A 427 -5.29 6.00 -14.37
CA ASP A 427 -5.70 5.95 -15.77
C ASP A 427 -4.49 5.84 -16.69
N PRO A 428 -4.58 5.10 -17.82
CA PRO A 428 -3.47 4.90 -18.75
C PRO A 428 -2.77 6.20 -19.18
N VAL A 429 -3.54 7.25 -19.48
CA VAL A 429 -3.05 8.59 -19.88
C VAL A 429 -2.14 9.23 -18.81
N LYS A 430 -2.29 8.86 -17.54
CA LYS A 430 -1.50 9.40 -16.42
C LYS A 430 -0.23 8.57 -16.15
N LEU A 431 -0.15 7.35 -16.68
CA LEU A 431 0.99 6.47 -16.49
C LEU A 431 2.26 7.10 -17.07
N ASP A 432 2.16 7.66 -18.28
CA ASP A 432 3.28 8.28 -19.00
C ASP A 432 3.84 9.47 -18.21
N ASN A 433 2.97 10.31 -17.66
CA ASN A 433 3.36 11.44 -16.82
C ASN A 433 4.11 11.00 -15.56
N ILE A 434 3.66 9.92 -14.91
CA ILE A 434 4.33 9.37 -13.72
C ILE A 434 5.70 8.81 -14.08
N ILE A 435 5.79 8.06 -15.17
CA ILE A 435 7.04 7.47 -15.63
C ILE A 435 8.04 8.55 -16.02
N ASN A 436 7.61 9.56 -16.78
CA ASN A 436 8.46 10.67 -17.20
C ASN A 436 8.96 11.48 -15.98
N LEU A 437 8.11 11.74 -14.99
CA LEU A 437 8.53 12.41 -13.75
C LEU A 437 9.60 11.61 -13.00
N LEU A 438 9.43 10.29 -12.91
CA LEU A 438 10.32 9.42 -12.16
C LEU A 438 11.66 9.17 -12.87
N ILE A 439 11.67 9.12 -14.20
CA ILE A 439 12.89 8.97 -15.00
C ILE A 439 13.68 10.29 -15.10
N SER A 440 13.00 11.44 -15.08
CA SER A 440 13.65 12.77 -15.13
C SER A 440 14.00 13.35 -13.76
N GLU A 441 13.86 12.57 -12.69
CA GLU A 441 14.06 13.02 -11.32
C GLU A 441 15.51 13.47 -11.08
N LYS A 442 15.65 14.68 -10.50
CA LYS A 442 16.94 15.32 -10.21
C LYS A 442 17.33 15.23 -8.74
N ASP A 443 16.39 14.87 -7.87
CA ASP A 443 16.61 14.66 -6.44
C ASP A 443 17.73 13.63 -6.20
N GLY A 444 18.71 13.98 -5.37
CA GLY A 444 19.97 13.23 -5.25
C GLY A 444 19.81 11.77 -4.81
N GLU A 445 18.75 11.46 -4.05
CA GLU A 445 18.41 10.12 -3.55
C GLU A 445 17.65 9.28 -4.59
N PHE A 446 16.84 9.91 -5.43
CA PHE A 446 16.00 9.25 -6.44
C PHE A 446 16.49 9.42 -7.88
N LYS A 447 17.62 10.10 -8.07
CA LYS A 447 18.23 10.33 -9.39
C LYS A 447 18.52 9.00 -10.07
N PRO A 448 17.84 8.69 -11.20
CA PRO A 448 18.06 7.44 -11.91
C PRO A 448 19.51 7.33 -12.39
N GLN A 449 20.12 6.17 -12.15
CA GLN A 449 21.41 5.79 -12.75
C GLN A 449 21.23 5.06 -14.08
N GLY A 450 20.00 4.59 -14.33
CA GLY A 450 19.57 3.92 -15.55
C GLY A 450 18.22 3.26 -15.31
N PHE A 451 17.46 3.01 -16.36
CA PHE A 451 16.18 2.31 -16.29
C PHE A 451 16.12 1.22 -17.35
N LYS A 452 15.35 0.16 -17.07
CA LYS A 452 15.02 -0.88 -18.03
C LYS A 452 13.51 -0.98 -18.12
N ILE A 453 12.97 -0.66 -19.29
CA ILE A 453 11.58 -0.91 -19.61
C ILE A 453 11.51 -2.32 -20.16
N LYS A 454 10.81 -3.20 -19.45
CA LYS A 454 10.39 -4.47 -20.00
C LYS A 454 8.90 -4.34 -20.26
N ASN A 455 8.54 -4.02 -21.49
CA ASN A 455 7.34 -4.62 -22.05
C ASN A 455 7.72 -6.09 -22.17
N PHE A 456 7.22 -6.96 -21.28
CA PHE A 456 7.36 -8.38 -21.57
C PHE A 456 6.67 -8.58 -22.92
N SER A 457 7.44 -8.86 -23.97
CA SER A 457 6.90 -9.10 -25.31
C SER A 457 5.80 -10.16 -25.31
N ASN A 458 5.80 -11.01 -24.27
CA ASN A 458 4.89 -12.13 -24.14
C ASN A 458 3.69 -11.87 -23.21
N ASP A 459 3.71 -10.86 -22.32
CA ASP A 459 2.55 -10.52 -21.48
C ASP A 459 2.02 -9.13 -21.84
N LYS A 460 1.09 -9.09 -22.81
CA LYS A 460 0.48 -7.86 -23.34
C LYS A 460 -0.27 -7.05 -22.27
N ASN A 461 -0.48 -7.62 -21.08
CA ASN A 461 -1.39 -7.11 -20.06
C ASN A 461 -0.67 -6.28 -18.98
N VAL A 462 0.67 -6.34 -18.95
CA VAL A 462 1.51 -5.72 -17.92
C VAL A 462 2.61 -4.89 -18.56
N ILE A 463 2.81 -3.68 -18.05
CA ILE A 463 3.97 -2.84 -18.35
C ILE A 463 4.86 -2.84 -17.10
N ASN A 464 6.15 -3.14 -17.26
CA ASN A 464 7.08 -3.20 -16.13
C ASN A 464 8.30 -2.31 -16.36
N LEU A 465 8.50 -1.32 -15.49
CA LEU A 465 9.64 -0.41 -15.52
C LEU A 465 10.48 -0.63 -14.26
N LYS A 466 11.73 -1.04 -14.43
CA LYS A 466 12.72 -1.07 -13.35
C LYS A 466 13.64 0.15 -13.45
N VAL A 467 13.67 0.96 -12.41
CA VAL A 467 14.55 2.13 -12.31
C VAL A 467 15.63 1.86 -11.27
N ASN A 468 16.89 1.91 -11.70
CA ASN A 468 18.05 1.72 -10.83
C ASN A 468 18.47 3.08 -10.26
N LEU A 469 18.72 3.11 -8.95
CA LEU A 469 19.17 4.26 -8.19
C LEU A 469 20.66 4.13 -7.86
N LYS A 470 21.18 5.12 -7.12
CA LYS A 470 22.53 5.04 -6.54
C LYS A 470 22.62 3.90 -5.53
N LYS A 471 23.86 3.51 -5.20
CA LYS A 471 24.17 2.47 -4.21
C LYS A 471 23.52 1.11 -4.47
N LYS A 472 23.18 0.80 -5.73
CA LYS A 472 22.50 -0.44 -6.16
C LYS A 472 21.05 -0.61 -5.65
N ASP A 473 20.44 0.44 -5.11
CA ASP A 473 19.01 0.44 -4.81
C ASP A 473 18.20 0.51 -6.12
N PHE A 474 16.94 0.07 -6.10
CA PHE A 474 16.06 0.21 -7.27
C PHE A 474 14.59 0.23 -6.87
N TYR A 475 13.74 0.72 -7.76
CA TYR A 475 12.29 0.51 -7.66
C TYR A 475 11.73 -0.01 -8.97
N THR A 476 10.58 -0.66 -8.89
CA THR A 476 9.89 -1.27 -10.02
C THR A 476 8.45 -0.78 -10.05
N LEU A 477 8.03 -0.24 -11.19
CA LEU A 477 6.67 0.15 -11.48
C LEU A 477 6.03 -0.90 -12.39
N THR A 478 5.04 -1.60 -11.89
CA THR A 478 4.28 -2.60 -12.64
C THR A 478 2.87 -2.09 -12.85
N TYR A 479 2.52 -1.72 -14.08
CA TYR A 479 1.19 -1.31 -14.45
C TYR A 479 0.41 -2.47 -15.05
N PHE A 480 -0.67 -2.87 -14.39
CA PHE A 480 -1.58 -3.88 -14.88
C PHE A 480 -2.72 -3.21 -15.63
N LYS A 481 -2.71 -3.34 -16.96
CA LYS A 481 -3.64 -2.65 -17.87
C LYS A 481 -5.11 -2.91 -17.53
N PRO A 482 -5.56 -4.16 -17.27
CA PRO A 482 -6.97 -4.43 -16.99
C PRO A 482 -7.49 -3.63 -15.80
N LYS A 483 -6.80 -3.69 -14.65
CA LYS A 483 -7.27 -3.00 -13.43
C LYS A 483 -6.94 -1.52 -13.42
N LYS A 484 -6.31 -0.99 -14.48
CA LYS A 484 -5.75 0.37 -14.50
C LYS A 484 -4.97 0.64 -13.21
N GLN A 485 -4.11 -0.31 -12.83
CA GLN A 485 -3.50 -0.33 -11.51
C GLN A 485 -1.98 -0.30 -11.61
N LEU A 486 -1.38 0.75 -11.08
CA LEU A 486 0.06 0.86 -10.89
C LEU A 486 0.44 0.23 -9.55
N THR A 487 1.44 -0.65 -9.58
CA THR A 487 2.09 -1.20 -8.39
C THR A 487 3.53 -0.71 -8.35
N LEU A 488 3.87 0.06 -7.32
CA LEU A 488 5.24 0.43 -7.01
C LEU A 488 5.82 -0.63 -6.06
N SER A 489 6.98 -1.18 -6.39
CA SER A 489 7.78 -2.05 -5.52
C SER A 489 9.15 -1.43 -5.30
N THR A 490 9.51 -1.12 -4.07
CA THR A 490 10.83 -0.54 -3.69
C THR A 490 11.79 -1.62 -3.23
N ASN A 491 13.09 -1.42 -3.48
CA ASN A 491 14.17 -2.31 -3.08
C ASN A 491 15.36 -1.47 -2.60
N PHE A 492 15.44 -1.25 -1.29
CA PHE A 492 16.52 -0.51 -0.64
C PHE A 492 17.43 -1.46 0.15
N LEU A 493 18.73 -1.49 -0.18
CA LEU A 493 19.68 -2.38 0.48
C LEU A 493 19.87 -1.99 1.95
N ALA A 494 19.78 -2.96 2.85
CA ALA A 494 19.89 -2.74 4.29
C ALA A 494 21.30 -2.31 4.74
N LYS A 495 22.34 -2.65 3.95
CA LYS A 495 23.70 -2.13 4.17
C LYS A 495 23.78 -0.60 4.03
N ASN A 496 22.90 -0.01 3.22
CA ASN A 496 22.94 1.41 2.90
C ASN A 496 21.99 2.26 3.75
N HIS A 497 20.95 1.63 4.31
CA HIS A 497 19.82 2.31 4.94
C HIS A 497 19.39 1.57 6.20
N THR A 498 18.95 2.30 7.21
CA THR A 498 18.14 1.72 8.29
C THR A 498 16.71 1.47 7.80
N GLU A 499 15.95 0.59 8.47
CA GLU A 499 14.53 0.35 8.13
C GLU A 499 13.72 1.66 8.13
N LYS A 500 13.98 2.54 9.11
CA LYS A 500 13.30 3.85 9.20
C LYS A 500 13.60 4.75 8.00
N GLN A 501 14.86 4.77 7.54
CA GLN A 501 15.26 5.54 6.35
C GLN A 501 14.62 4.96 5.09
N ALA A 502 14.62 3.64 4.92
CA ALA A 502 13.95 2.98 3.80
C ALA A 502 12.46 3.36 3.75
N VAL A 503 11.75 3.28 4.88
CA VAL A 503 10.33 3.68 4.97
C VAL A 503 10.11 5.16 4.62
N PHE A 504 11.03 6.05 5.01
CA PHE A 504 10.95 7.46 4.64
C PHE A 504 11.10 7.66 3.12
N LEU A 505 12.10 7.01 2.51
CA LEU A 505 12.32 7.05 1.05
C LEU A 505 11.11 6.48 0.29
N GLU A 506 10.54 5.38 0.77
CA GLU A 506 9.33 4.78 0.22
C GLU A 506 8.16 5.77 0.21
N ASN A 507 7.89 6.41 1.35
CA ASN A 507 6.79 7.38 1.46
C ASN A 507 7.02 8.61 0.57
N SER A 508 8.26 9.10 0.47
CA SER A 508 8.61 10.19 -0.43
C SER A 508 8.27 9.85 -1.89
N LEU A 509 8.62 8.65 -2.34
CA LEU A 509 8.33 8.19 -3.71
C LEU A 509 6.83 7.98 -3.93
N ILE A 510 6.11 7.43 -2.94
CA ILE A 510 4.64 7.30 -2.96
C ILE A 510 3.97 8.67 -3.09
N ASP A 511 4.43 9.67 -2.32
CA ASP A 511 3.87 11.02 -2.35
C ASP A 511 4.08 11.69 -3.71
N LYS A 512 5.27 11.52 -4.33
CA LYS A 512 5.53 11.98 -5.71
C LYS A 512 4.52 11.39 -6.71
N ILE A 513 4.28 10.08 -6.67
CA ILE A 513 3.28 9.41 -7.53
C ILE A 513 1.86 9.94 -7.26
N ARG A 514 1.50 10.15 -5.97
CA ARG A 514 0.17 10.65 -5.58
C ARG A 514 -0.09 12.07 -6.03
N LEU A 515 0.93 12.94 -6.05
CA LEU A 515 0.81 14.32 -6.50
C LEU A 515 0.42 14.39 -7.97
N VAL A 516 1.12 13.66 -8.85
CA VAL A 516 0.79 13.56 -10.28
C VAL A 516 -0.64 13.07 -10.50
N ASN A 517 -1.11 12.12 -9.68
CA ASN A 517 -2.49 11.64 -9.78
C ASN A 517 -3.53 12.69 -9.29
N LYS A 518 -3.18 13.55 -8.32
CA LYS A 518 -4.09 14.56 -7.74
C LYS A 518 -4.26 15.81 -8.60
N ASP A 519 -3.21 16.24 -9.31
CA ASP A 519 -3.20 17.51 -10.06
C ASP A 519 -4.23 17.57 -11.22
N SER A 520 -4.79 16.43 -11.63
CA SER A 520 -5.87 16.37 -12.63
C SER A 520 -7.29 16.43 -12.06
N ILE A 521 -7.50 16.14 -10.76
CA ILE A 521 -8.85 16.08 -10.15
C ILE A 521 -9.29 17.44 -9.60
N LEU A 522 -8.35 18.37 -9.41
CA LEU A 522 -8.59 19.66 -8.74
C LEU A 522 -8.87 20.84 -9.69
N THR A 523 -8.75 20.67 -11.01
CA THR A 523 -8.49 21.82 -11.89
C THR A 523 -9.69 22.54 -12.52
N LYS A 524 -10.95 22.11 -12.37
CA LYS A 524 -12.09 22.97 -12.80
C LYS A 524 -13.30 22.99 -11.88
N THR A 525 -13.74 21.85 -11.36
CA THR A 525 -14.99 21.78 -10.59
C THR A 525 -14.88 22.32 -9.15
N ASN A 526 -13.69 22.34 -8.57
CA ASN A 526 -13.49 22.83 -7.19
C ASN A 526 -13.08 24.31 -7.10
N GLN A 527 -12.66 24.95 -8.20
CA GLN A 527 -12.28 26.36 -8.17
C GLN A 527 -13.47 27.26 -7.87
N LYS A 528 -14.60 27.10 -8.57
CA LYS A 528 -15.82 27.89 -8.32
C LYS A 528 -16.33 27.72 -6.90
N LYS A 529 -16.37 26.49 -6.39
CA LYS A 529 -16.82 26.19 -5.02
C LYS A 529 -15.86 26.75 -3.95
N ASN A 530 -14.55 26.75 -4.21
CA ASN A 530 -13.58 27.36 -3.32
C ASN A 530 -13.60 28.88 -3.39
N ILE A 531 -13.84 29.48 -4.56
CA ILE A 531 -14.05 30.92 -4.73
C ILE A 531 -15.29 31.36 -3.94
N ILE A 532 -16.41 30.65 -4.05
CA ILE A 532 -17.63 30.95 -3.28
C ILE A 532 -17.38 30.84 -1.78
N LYS A 533 -16.71 29.77 -1.31
CA LYS A 533 -16.36 29.62 0.11
C LYS A 533 -15.44 30.72 0.61
N PHE A 534 -14.45 31.10 -0.21
CA PHE A 534 -13.51 32.16 0.13
C PHE A 534 -14.18 33.54 0.11
N SER A 535 -15.07 33.78 -0.84
CA SER A 535 -15.88 34.99 -0.90
C SER A 535 -16.79 35.08 0.32
N CYS A 536 -17.48 34.00 0.70
CA CYS A 536 -18.30 33.95 1.91
C CYS A 536 -17.49 34.25 3.17
N PHE A 537 -16.28 33.67 3.30
CA PHE A 537 -15.36 33.96 4.40
C PHE A 537 -14.92 35.44 4.45
N ILE A 538 -14.57 36.03 3.29
CA ILE A 538 -14.24 37.46 3.20
C ILE A 538 -15.46 38.32 3.57
N THR A 539 -16.65 37.98 3.07
CA THR A 539 -17.88 38.71 3.40
C THR A 539 -18.17 38.64 4.90
N THR A 540 -17.97 37.48 5.55
CA THR A 540 -18.10 37.36 7.01
C THR A 540 -17.12 38.26 7.75
N ILE A 541 -15.87 38.35 7.30
CA ILE A 541 -14.87 39.27 7.90
C ILE A 541 -15.30 40.74 7.71
N ILE A 542 -15.74 41.11 6.52
CA ILE A 542 -16.23 42.48 6.24
C ILE A 542 -17.43 42.80 7.13
N VAL A 543 -18.39 41.88 7.28
CA VAL A 543 -19.56 42.05 8.15
C VAL A 543 -19.16 42.16 9.62
N ILE A 544 -18.21 41.34 10.09
CA ILE A 544 -17.68 41.45 11.46
C ILE A 544 -17.01 42.82 11.68
N LEU A 545 -16.22 43.30 10.72
CA LEU A 545 -15.60 44.62 10.78
C LEU A 545 -16.67 45.72 10.78
N ILE A 546 -17.68 45.66 9.91
CA ILE A 546 -18.80 46.61 9.89
C ILE A 546 -19.55 46.61 11.22
N ILE A 547 -19.83 45.44 11.80
CA ILE A 547 -20.51 45.32 13.11
C ILE A 547 -19.63 45.86 14.24
N LEU A 548 -18.32 45.60 14.22
CA LEU A 548 -17.37 46.13 15.19
C LEU A 548 -17.29 47.66 15.10
N PHE A 549 -17.17 48.21 13.89
CA PHE A 549 -17.20 49.66 13.66
C PHE A 549 -18.56 50.25 14.05
N TYR A 550 -19.67 49.64 13.65
CA TYR A 550 -21.01 50.08 14.01
C TYR A 550 -21.21 50.11 15.53
N ASN A 551 -20.86 49.05 16.26
CA ASN A 551 -21.00 48.98 17.72
C ASN A 551 -20.08 49.98 18.45
N PHE A 552 -18.87 50.23 17.95
CA PHE A 552 -17.94 51.18 18.57
C PHE A 552 -18.36 52.64 18.36
N TYR A 553 -19.02 52.91 17.22
CA TYR A 553 -19.41 54.25 16.82
C TYR A 553 -20.88 54.57 17.12
N ASN A 554 -21.73 53.59 17.46
CA ASN A 554 -23.17 53.76 17.71
C ASN A 554 -23.48 54.81 18.80
N SER A 555 -22.54 55.08 19.71
CA SER A 555 -22.66 56.17 20.70
C SER A 555 -22.71 57.58 20.08
N SER A 556 -22.41 57.72 18.78
CA SER A 556 -22.33 59.00 18.06
C SER A 556 -23.40 59.18 16.96
N PHE A 557 -24.33 58.25 16.78
CA PHE A 557 -25.29 58.26 15.66
C PHE A 557 -26.74 58.20 16.14
N SER A 558 -27.49 59.30 15.99
CA SER A 558 -28.93 59.34 16.26
C SER A 558 -29.79 58.66 15.19
N ASP A 559 -29.28 58.49 13.95
CA ASP A 559 -30.12 58.17 12.78
C ASP A 559 -29.84 56.80 12.11
N GLY A 560 -29.03 55.92 12.71
CA GLY A 560 -28.92 54.50 12.31
C GLY A 560 -28.39 54.16 10.89
N SER A 561 -27.91 55.12 10.09
CA SER A 561 -27.40 54.85 8.72
C SER A 561 -25.97 54.29 8.67
N THR A 562 -25.78 53.14 8.03
CA THR A 562 -24.48 52.45 7.86
C THR A 562 -23.54 53.09 6.84
N THR A 563 -24.05 53.87 5.88
CA THR A 563 -23.22 54.55 4.86
C THR A 563 -22.44 55.74 5.44
N ARG A 564 -22.99 56.41 6.46
CA ARG A 564 -22.32 57.54 7.15
C ARG A 564 -21.02 57.14 7.85
N ILE A 565 -20.80 55.85 8.14
CA ILE A 565 -19.53 55.34 8.71
C ILE A 565 -18.37 55.59 7.73
N PHE A 566 -18.59 55.36 6.43
CA PHE A 566 -17.58 55.57 5.40
C PHE A 566 -17.34 57.06 5.13
N GLU A 567 -18.41 57.87 5.16
CA GLU A 567 -18.30 59.33 5.04
C GLU A 567 -17.50 59.91 6.20
N LYS A 568 -17.81 59.55 7.45
CA LYS A 568 -17.06 59.99 8.64
C LYS A 568 -15.62 59.46 8.65
N PHE A 569 -15.37 58.24 8.18
CA PHE A 569 -14.02 57.72 8.00
C PHE A 569 -13.22 58.59 7.02
N TYR A 570 -13.84 58.97 5.89
CA TYR A 570 -13.23 59.88 4.92
C TYR A 570 -13.01 61.28 5.52
N GLU A 571 -14.02 61.82 6.22
CA GLU A 571 -13.94 63.12 6.88
C GLU A 571 -12.92 63.18 8.00
N PHE A 572 -12.66 62.07 8.69
CA PHE A 572 -11.73 62.03 9.81
C PHE A 572 -10.30 61.73 9.36
N PHE A 573 -10.10 60.74 8.49
CA PHE A 573 -8.76 60.28 8.09
C PHE A 573 -8.22 60.99 6.85
N PHE A 574 -9.06 61.47 5.94
CA PHE A 574 -8.62 61.99 4.63
C PHE A 574 -8.87 63.49 4.42
N LYS A 575 -9.87 64.09 5.08
CA LYS A 575 -10.18 65.54 4.97
C LYS A 575 -9.15 66.42 5.69
N PRO A 576 -8.72 66.15 6.94
CA PRO A 576 -7.73 66.97 7.63
C PRO A 576 -6.32 66.56 7.20
N ARG A 577 -5.49 67.52 6.75
CA ARG A 577 -4.12 67.24 6.26
C ARG A 577 -3.25 66.53 7.30
N LYS A 578 -3.41 66.85 8.59
CA LYS A 578 -2.69 66.20 9.69
C LYS A 578 -3.08 64.73 9.84
N ASN A 579 -4.37 64.41 9.89
CA ASN A 579 -4.84 63.04 10.04
C ASN A 579 -4.49 62.18 8.82
N ARG A 580 -4.48 62.76 7.61
CA ARG A 580 -4.02 62.09 6.39
C ARG A 580 -2.55 61.72 6.46
N LEU A 581 -1.70 62.61 6.98
CA LEU A 581 -0.27 62.33 7.18
C LEU A 581 -0.05 61.29 8.28
N VAL A 582 -0.82 61.34 9.36
CA VAL A 582 -0.79 60.32 10.42
C VAL A 582 -1.22 58.96 9.87
N PHE A 583 -2.29 58.89 9.08
CA PHE A 583 -2.78 57.66 8.45
C PHE A 583 -1.76 57.08 7.46
N LEU A 584 -1.15 57.93 6.61
CA LEU A 584 -0.05 57.52 5.72
C LEU A 584 1.18 57.06 6.51
N GLY A 585 1.48 57.70 7.64
CA GLY A 585 2.54 57.30 8.56
C GLY A 585 2.28 55.93 9.19
N VAL A 586 1.06 55.66 9.65
CA VAL A 586 0.64 54.35 10.18
C VAL A 586 0.74 53.27 9.11
N PHE A 587 0.30 53.56 7.88
CA PHE A 587 0.43 52.62 6.77
C PHE A 587 1.90 52.36 6.38
N GLY A 588 2.73 53.40 6.35
CA GLY A 588 4.17 53.28 6.13
C GLY A 588 4.86 52.47 7.23
N HIS A 589 4.49 52.69 8.48
CA HIS A 589 4.97 51.93 9.63
C HIS A 589 4.58 50.45 9.52
N PHE A 590 3.33 50.15 9.11
CA PHE A 590 2.87 48.78 8.87
C PHE A 590 3.71 48.06 7.80
N LEU A 591 4.03 48.74 6.69
CA LEU A 591 4.87 48.17 5.64
C LEU A 591 6.30 47.91 6.13
N LEU A 592 6.90 48.86 6.85
CA LEU A 592 8.24 48.71 7.43
C LEU A 592 8.28 47.55 8.43
N TRP A 593 7.26 47.43 9.28
CA TRP A 593 7.11 46.32 10.22
C TRP A 593 7.04 44.97 9.51
N ASN A 594 6.29 44.90 8.42
CA ASN A 594 6.16 43.70 7.61
C ASN A 594 7.48 43.29 6.94
N ILE A 595 8.21 44.28 6.38
CA ILE A 595 9.54 44.08 5.81
C ILE A 595 10.49 43.53 6.87
N SER A 596 10.52 44.14 8.07
CA SER A 596 11.35 43.69 9.19
C SER A 596 11.05 42.23 9.58
N THR A 597 9.76 41.90 9.76
CA THR A 597 9.30 40.55 10.08
C THR A 597 9.68 39.54 8.99
N THR A 598 9.62 39.95 7.72
CA THR A 598 10.04 39.12 6.58
C THR A 598 11.53 38.82 6.62
N PHE A 599 12.36 39.80 6.96
CA PHE A 599 13.80 39.62 7.14
C PHE A 599 14.12 38.66 8.29
N GLN A 600 13.42 38.79 9.42
CA GLN A 600 13.57 37.87 10.56
C GLN A 600 13.23 36.43 10.16
N LEU A 601 12.09 36.20 9.49
CA LEU A 601 11.72 34.87 8.98
C LEU A 601 12.76 34.32 8.00
N ARG A 602 13.27 35.16 7.10
CA ARG A 602 14.30 34.76 6.14
C ARG A 602 15.57 34.29 6.85
N GLN A 603 15.97 34.98 7.91
CA GLN A 603 17.13 34.59 8.71
C GLN A 603 16.89 33.28 9.45
N ILE A 604 15.70 33.07 10.02
CA ILE A 604 15.34 31.82 10.70
C ILE A 604 15.38 30.64 9.71
N PHE A 605 14.78 30.78 8.52
CA PHE A 605 14.83 29.73 7.51
C PHE A 605 16.25 29.47 6.98
N LYS A 606 17.08 30.52 6.87
CA LYS A 606 18.50 30.40 6.51
C LYS A 606 19.27 29.60 7.56
N ASN A 607 19.05 29.88 8.85
CA ASN A 607 19.68 29.15 9.96
C ASN A 607 19.23 27.68 10.02
N GLN A 608 18.06 27.36 9.46
CA GLN A 608 17.58 25.98 9.30
C GLN A 608 18.03 25.30 7.99
N GLY A 609 18.90 25.94 7.20
CA GLY A 609 19.44 25.39 5.95
C GLY A 609 18.49 25.46 4.75
N ILE A 610 17.42 26.27 4.79
CA ILE A 610 16.44 26.37 3.70
C ILE A 610 16.64 27.65 2.89
N LYS A 611 16.74 27.49 1.56
CA LYS A 611 16.71 28.62 0.62
C LYS A 611 15.26 29.12 0.44
N THR A 612 14.99 30.34 0.86
CA THR A 612 13.67 30.97 0.77
C THR A 612 13.61 32.14 -0.22
N LYS A 613 12.50 32.29 -0.94
CA LYS A 613 12.21 33.48 -1.76
C LYS A 613 11.57 34.57 -0.90
N PHE A 614 12.15 35.79 -0.91
CA PHE A 614 11.65 36.94 -0.12
C PHE A 614 10.17 37.23 -0.37
N ARG A 615 9.74 37.25 -1.64
CA ARG A 615 8.33 37.44 -2.03
C ARG A 615 7.37 36.46 -1.34
N HIS A 616 7.76 35.20 -1.15
CA HIS A 616 6.90 34.22 -0.46
C HIS A 616 6.78 34.52 1.03
N LEU A 617 7.89 34.94 1.66
CA LEU A 617 7.89 35.28 3.06
C LEU A 617 7.09 36.56 3.32
N PHE A 618 7.27 37.59 2.47
CA PHE A 618 6.56 38.87 2.55
C PHE A 618 5.04 38.74 2.43
N ILE A 619 4.56 37.92 1.48
CA ILE A 619 3.12 37.67 1.35
C ILE A 619 2.60 36.89 2.57
N GLY A 620 3.39 35.93 3.07
CA GLY A 620 3.07 35.19 4.28
C GLY A 620 2.91 36.11 5.50
N THR A 621 3.87 36.99 5.76
CA THR A 621 3.84 37.97 6.85
C THR A 621 2.73 38.99 6.71
N PHE A 622 2.42 39.42 5.48
CA PHE A 622 1.27 40.29 5.22
C PHE A 622 -0.05 39.65 5.61
N ILE A 623 -0.28 38.41 5.19
CA ILE A 623 -1.49 37.66 5.58
C ILE A 623 -1.52 37.46 7.10
N ALA A 624 -0.37 37.17 7.72
CA ALA A 624 -0.28 37.00 9.17
C ALA A 624 -0.67 38.25 9.93
N LEU A 625 -0.03 39.38 9.63
CA LEU A 625 -0.28 40.66 10.30
C LEU A 625 -1.73 41.11 10.08
N PHE A 626 -2.25 40.95 8.86
CA PHE A 626 -3.65 41.27 8.57
C PHE A 626 -4.62 40.45 9.45
N MET A 627 -4.42 39.14 9.55
CA MET A 627 -5.24 38.26 10.40
C MET A 627 -5.07 38.57 11.89
N GLN A 628 -3.87 38.95 12.31
CA GLN A 628 -3.56 39.29 13.69
C GLN A 628 -4.25 40.59 14.12
N PHE A 629 -4.29 41.61 13.28
CA PHE A 629 -4.97 42.87 13.60
C PHE A 629 -6.48 42.86 13.32
N SER A 630 -6.96 41.89 12.53
CA SER A 630 -8.40 41.72 12.26
C SER A 630 -9.12 40.83 13.29
N THR A 631 -8.39 40.24 14.25
CA THR A 631 -8.96 39.37 15.28
C THR A 631 -8.82 40.01 16.67
N PRO A 632 -9.88 39.99 17.50
CA PRO A 632 -9.86 40.66 18.82
C PRO A 632 -8.88 40.04 19.83
N PHE A 633 -8.33 38.86 19.54
CA PHE A 633 -7.35 38.17 20.39
C PHE A 633 -5.91 38.24 19.85
N SER A 634 -5.66 39.00 18.78
CA SER A 634 -4.36 39.04 18.08
C SER A 634 -3.74 37.66 17.85
N PHE A 635 -4.59 36.69 17.49
CA PHE A 635 -4.23 35.27 17.37
C PHE A 635 -4.70 34.73 16.03
N GLY A 636 -3.82 34.00 15.31
CA GLY A 636 -4.16 33.38 14.02
C GLY A 636 -3.34 33.88 12.83
N GLY A 637 -2.50 34.90 13.02
CA GLY A 637 -1.53 35.34 12.01
C GLY A 637 -0.54 34.22 11.68
N GLU A 638 -0.06 33.51 12.70
CA GLU A 638 0.92 32.43 12.59
C GLU A 638 0.38 31.23 11.81
N ILE A 639 -0.88 30.89 12.05
CA ILE A 639 -1.60 29.82 11.38
C ILE A 639 -1.78 30.15 9.89
N SER A 640 -1.98 31.43 9.58
CA SER A 640 -2.29 31.88 8.22
C SER A 640 -1.05 31.93 7.33
N TYR A 641 0.12 32.38 7.83
CA TYR A 641 1.35 32.26 7.05
C TYR A 641 1.85 30.80 6.96
N TYR A 642 1.63 29.97 7.99
CA TYR A 642 1.92 28.54 7.93
C TYR A 642 1.19 27.88 6.76
N TRP A 643 -0.11 28.14 6.62
CA TRP A 643 -0.92 27.66 5.51
C TRP A 643 -0.39 28.14 4.14
N TYR A 644 -0.01 29.41 4.04
CA TYR A 644 0.52 29.98 2.81
C TYR A 644 1.87 29.38 2.41
N LEU A 645 2.83 29.29 3.35
CA LEU A 645 4.16 28.74 3.09
C LEU A 645 4.12 27.23 2.79
N GLN A 646 3.19 26.50 3.39
CA GLN A 646 2.93 25.09 3.04
C GLN A 646 2.53 24.97 1.55
N ARG A 647 1.66 25.85 1.05
CA ARG A 647 1.27 25.85 -0.38
C ARG A 647 2.40 26.26 -1.32
N LYS A 648 3.44 26.91 -0.81
CA LYS A 648 4.68 27.24 -1.54
C LYS A 648 5.76 26.17 -1.42
N GLN A 649 5.42 24.98 -0.92
CA GLN A 649 6.27 23.78 -0.86
C GLN A 649 7.48 23.89 0.08
N TYR A 650 7.42 24.73 1.11
CA TYR A 650 8.45 24.71 2.14
C TYR A 650 8.27 23.49 3.08
N PRO A 651 9.36 22.87 3.57
CA PRO A 651 9.29 21.68 4.44
C PRO A 651 8.49 21.91 5.73
N LEU A 652 7.51 21.05 6.01
CA LEU A 652 6.59 21.20 7.15
C LEU A 652 7.27 21.25 8.52
N LYS A 653 8.31 20.44 8.73
CA LYS A 653 9.11 20.42 9.97
C LYS A 653 9.73 21.79 10.26
N ASN A 654 10.12 22.50 9.21
CA ASN A 654 10.79 23.78 9.30
C ASN A 654 9.79 24.93 9.44
N ILE A 655 8.67 24.89 8.70
CA ILE A 655 7.59 25.87 8.90
C ILE A 655 7.05 25.79 10.33
N SER A 656 6.84 24.58 10.87
CA SER A 656 6.36 24.39 12.24
C SER A 656 7.36 24.82 13.30
N ALA A 657 8.65 24.52 13.12
CA ALA A 657 9.72 25.01 14.00
C ALA A 657 9.78 26.56 14.01
N THR A 658 9.69 27.17 12.83
CA THR A 658 9.64 28.63 12.68
C THR A 658 8.39 29.22 13.33
N LEU A 659 7.24 28.54 13.26
CA LEU A 659 6.00 28.95 13.94
C LEU A 659 6.15 28.93 15.45
N THR A 660 6.67 27.85 16.03
CA THR A 660 6.89 27.75 17.48
C THR A 660 7.89 28.81 17.96
N TYR A 661 8.95 29.06 17.20
CA TYR A 661 9.95 30.07 17.53
C TYR A 661 9.39 31.50 17.46
N ASN A 662 8.66 31.86 16.39
CA ASN A 662 8.05 33.19 16.28
C ASN A 662 6.96 33.42 17.34
N ALA A 663 6.14 32.40 17.64
CA ALA A 663 5.13 32.50 18.69
C ALA A 663 5.78 32.72 20.07
N LEU A 664 6.91 32.07 20.34
CA LEU A 664 7.68 32.27 21.57
C LEU A 664 8.27 33.69 21.65
N LEU A 665 8.90 34.18 20.58
CA LEU A 665 9.43 35.56 20.54
C LEU A 665 8.34 36.61 20.71
N HIS A 666 7.20 36.44 20.03
CA HIS A 666 6.07 37.35 20.13
C HIS A 666 5.53 37.44 21.56
N GLN A 667 5.39 36.30 22.24
CA GLN A 667 4.91 36.28 23.63
C GLN A 667 5.93 36.85 24.63
N VAL A 668 7.23 36.60 24.43
CA VAL A 668 8.29 37.24 25.24
C VAL A 668 8.28 38.76 25.04
N PHE A 669 8.11 39.22 23.79
CA PHE A 669 8.03 40.65 23.49
C PHE A 669 6.80 41.31 24.13
N ASN A 670 5.62 40.68 24.05
CA ASN A 670 4.41 41.17 24.71
C ASN A 670 4.56 41.22 26.24
N LEU A 671 5.23 40.24 26.84
CA LEU A 671 5.52 40.25 28.27
C LEU A 671 6.46 41.40 28.65
N LEU A 672 7.53 41.63 27.88
CA LEU A 672 8.45 42.75 28.11
C LEU A 672 7.75 44.10 27.97
N ILE A 673 6.92 44.28 26.94
CA ILE A 673 6.08 45.47 26.77
C ILE A 673 5.16 45.63 27.98
N ALA A 674 4.46 44.59 28.41
CA ALA A 674 3.58 44.67 29.57
C ALA A 674 4.33 45.07 30.84
N ILE A 675 5.51 44.49 31.10
CA ILE A 675 6.35 44.81 32.27
C ILE A 675 6.85 46.27 32.24
N ILE A 676 7.17 46.81 31.06
CA ILE A 676 7.68 48.17 30.92
C ILE A 676 6.56 49.21 30.94
N PHE A 677 5.47 48.96 30.20
CA PHE A 677 4.41 49.95 30.00
C PHE A 677 3.36 49.95 31.11
N LEU A 678 3.19 48.87 31.86
CA LEU A 678 2.24 48.83 32.97
C LEU A 678 2.64 49.77 34.12
N PRO A 679 3.90 49.80 34.60
CA PRO A 679 4.37 50.80 35.56
C PRO A 679 4.23 52.24 35.04
N VAL A 680 4.52 52.46 33.75
CA VAL A 680 4.32 53.76 33.08
C VAL A 680 2.84 54.14 33.10
N GLY A 681 1.94 53.19 32.84
CA GLY A 681 0.49 53.38 32.95
C GLY A 681 0.04 53.81 34.34
N PHE A 682 0.56 53.20 35.40
CA PHE A 682 0.28 53.61 36.79
C PHE A 682 0.74 55.04 37.10
N VAL A 683 1.87 55.47 36.54
CA VAL A 683 2.42 56.82 36.77
C VAL A 683 1.67 57.90 36.00
N PHE A 684 1.36 57.65 34.72
CA PHE A 684 0.77 58.66 33.84
C PHE A 684 -0.76 58.66 33.81
N TYR A 685 -1.39 57.54 34.18
CA TYR A 685 -2.85 57.40 34.22
C TYR A 685 -3.36 56.82 35.54
N PRO A 686 -2.95 57.35 36.71
CA PRO A 686 -3.33 56.80 38.02
C PRO A 686 -4.85 56.75 38.22
N GLU A 687 -5.58 57.69 37.62
CA GLU A 687 -7.04 57.80 37.69
C GLU A 687 -7.79 56.59 37.09
N LEU A 688 -7.17 55.86 36.16
CA LEU A 688 -7.73 54.62 35.58
C LEU A 688 -7.57 53.40 36.50
N PHE A 689 -6.73 53.51 37.53
CA PHE A 689 -6.43 52.44 38.49
C PHE A 689 -7.06 52.70 39.88
N VAL A 690 -7.90 53.74 40.00
CA VAL A 690 -8.74 53.99 41.18
C VAL A 690 -10.06 53.24 41.01
N PHE A 691 -10.47 52.48 42.04
CA PHE A 691 -11.67 51.64 42.01
C PHE A 691 -12.95 52.41 42.40
N ASP A 692 -13.16 53.57 41.79
CA ASP A 692 -14.29 54.48 42.06
C ASP A 692 -15.47 54.29 41.10
N SER A 693 -15.30 53.56 39.99
CA SER A 693 -16.38 53.24 39.05
C SER A 693 -16.36 51.78 38.58
N TRP A 694 -17.53 51.26 38.19
CA TRP A 694 -17.67 49.90 37.69
C TRP A 694 -16.87 49.66 36.39
N GLU A 695 -16.79 50.67 35.53
CA GLU A 695 -16.02 50.62 34.28
C GLU A 695 -14.53 50.49 34.55
N LYS A 696 -14.00 51.19 35.56
CA LYS A 696 -12.59 51.11 35.96
C LYS A 696 -12.26 49.78 36.64
N ILE A 697 -13.17 49.27 37.48
CA ILE A 697 -13.03 47.91 38.06
C ILE A 697 -13.05 46.85 36.96
N ALA A 698 -13.94 46.97 35.97
CA ALA A 698 -14.00 46.07 34.82
C ALA A 698 -12.74 46.17 33.94
N PHE A 699 -12.24 47.38 33.68
CA PHE A 699 -10.98 47.61 32.96
C PHE A 699 -9.79 46.98 33.68
N PHE A 700 -9.68 47.17 34.99
CA PHE A 700 -8.62 46.60 35.80
C PHE A 700 -8.69 45.07 35.85
N THR A 701 -9.89 44.52 36.02
CA THR A 701 -10.12 43.07 36.00
C THR A 701 -9.78 42.48 34.63
N TRP A 702 -10.15 43.16 33.54
CA TRP A 702 -9.79 42.77 32.18
C TRP A 702 -8.28 42.84 31.93
N LEU A 703 -7.60 43.87 32.45
CA LEU A 703 -6.15 44.04 32.33
C LEU A 703 -5.39 42.93 33.08
N ILE A 704 -5.77 42.63 34.32
CA ILE A 704 -5.20 41.50 35.09
C ILE A 704 -5.48 40.17 34.39
N THR A 705 -6.72 39.94 33.95
CA THR A 705 -7.09 38.70 33.25
C THR A 705 -6.28 38.51 31.97
N ASN A 706 -6.03 39.58 31.20
CA ASN A 706 -5.19 39.51 30.01
C ASN A 706 -3.72 39.22 30.32
N ILE A 707 -3.16 39.80 31.39
CA ILE A 707 -1.78 39.51 31.81
C ILE A 707 -1.66 38.05 32.22
N ILE A 708 -2.59 37.56 33.06
CA ILE A 708 -2.61 36.16 33.50
C ILE A 708 -2.77 35.22 32.30
N LEU A 709 -3.69 35.51 31.37
CA LEU A 709 -3.86 34.72 30.15
C LEU A 709 -2.61 34.71 29.28
N ASN A 710 -1.94 35.85 29.08
CA ASN A 710 -0.69 35.93 28.31
C ASN A 710 0.44 35.13 28.97
N VAL A 711 0.58 35.20 30.29
CA VAL A 711 1.55 34.39 31.05
C VAL A 711 1.22 32.89 30.95
N PHE A 712 -0.06 32.53 31.04
CA PHE A 712 -0.52 31.14 30.91
C PHE A 712 -0.28 30.58 29.50
N VAL A 713 -0.52 31.39 28.45
CA VAL A 713 -0.22 31.03 27.06
C VAL A 713 1.28 30.89 26.83
N LEU A 714 2.11 31.78 27.39
CA LEU A 714 3.56 31.66 27.34
C LEU A 714 4.04 30.36 28.01
N LEU A 715 3.52 30.04 29.20
CA LEU A 715 3.77 28.78 29.89
C LEU A 715 3.38 27.57 29.05
N ILE A 716 2.20 27.59 28.42
CA ILE A 716 1.77 26.54 27.49
C ILE A 716 2.74 26.43 26.31
N ILE A 717 3.19 27.52 25.71
CA ILE A 717 4.14 27.51 24.58
C ILE A 717 5.51 26.96 25.01
N ILE A 718 5.97 27.30 26.22
CA ILE A 718 7.22 26.76 26.80
C ILE A 718 7.09 25.26 27.08
N ILE A 719 5.96 24.82 27.65
CA ILE A 719 5.67 23.40 27.88
C ILE A 719 5.59 22.66 26.55
N ILE A 720 4.97 23.25 25.52
CA ILE A 720 4.91 22.69 24.16
C ILE A 720 6.31 22.61 23.53
N SER A 721 7.17 23.63 23.73
CA SER A 721 8.50 23.67 23.13
C SER A 721 9.46 22.66 23.78
N LEU A 722 9.30 22.40 25.08
CA LEU A 722 10.08 21.39 25.82
C LEU A 722 9.53 19.97 25.64
N TRP A 723 8.20 19.83 25.52
CA TRP A 723 7.54 18.52 25.50
C TRP A 723 7.16 18.08 24.07
N LYS A 724 8.11 17.47 23.38
CA LYS A 724 7.97 16.98 21.99
C LYS A 724 6.71 16.12 21.73
N LYS A 725 6.26 15.32 22.71
CA LYS A 725 5.03 14.50 22.60
C LYS A 725 3.76 15.35 22.57
N LEU A 726 3.69 16.42 23.37
CA LEU A 726 2.55 17.34 23.41
C LEU A 726 2.51 18.21 22.15
N GLN A 727 3.67 18.73 21.72
CA GLN A 727 3.85 19.43 20.44
C GLN A 727 3.34 18.58 19.27
N TYR A 728 3.70 17.30 19.26
CA TYR A 728 3.24 16.34 18.26
C TYR A 728 1.71 16.17 18.27
N SER A 729 1.10 16.03 19.45
CA SER A 729 -0.35 15.90 19.59
C SER A 729 -1.10 17.15 19.09
N LEU A 730 -0.61 18.34 19.44
CA LEU A 730 -1.23 19.61 19.07
C LEU A 730 -1.04 19.93 17.58
N ILE A 731 0.12 19.65 16.99
CA ILE A 731 0.32 19.76 15.54
C ILE A 731 -0.62 18.80 14.80
N LYS A 732 -0.79 17.56 15.29
CA LYS A 732 -1.73 16.59 14.72
C LYS A 732 -3.17 17.10 14.81
N MET A 733 -3.56 17.72 15.92
CA MET A 733 -4.88 18.30 16.14
C MET A 733 -5.11 19.56 15.28
N LEU A 734 -4.14 20.47 15.17
CA LEU A 734 -4.20 21.67 14.33
C LEU A 734 -4.24 21.32 12.84
N VAL A 735 -3.44 20.37 12.37
CA VAL A 735 -3.49 19.85 10.99
C VAL A 735 -4.81 19.12 10.73
N TRP A 736 -5.43 18.53 11.76
CA TRP A 736 -6.76 17.93 11.69
C TRP A 736 -7.86 19.00 11.59
N LEU A 737 -7.81 20.07 12.40
CA LEU A 737 -8.73 21.21 12.36
C LEU A 737 -8.63 22.02 11.05
N LEU A 738 -7.41 22.26 10.55
CA LEU A 738 -7.15 23.06 9.35
C LEU A 738 -7.42 22.31 8.03
N ASN A 739 -7.51 20.98 8.05
CA ASN A 739 -7.98 20.21 6.90
C ASN A 739 -9.52 20.16 6.90
N LEU A 740 -10.15 21.24 6.43
CA LEU A 740 -11.59 21.35 6.10
C LEU A 740 -12.00 20.44 4.92
N ASN A 741 -11.75 19.14 5.07
CA ASN A 741 -12.18 18.04 4.20
C ASN A 741 -12.62 16.84 5.07
N PHE A 742 -13.40 17.16 6.12
CA PHE A 742 -13.83 16.26 7.19
C PHE A 742 -14.45 14.95 6.66
N PHE A 743 -15.15 14.98 5.53
CA PHE A 743 -15.78 13.80 4.93
C PHE A 743 -14.89 12.97 3.99
N LYS A 744 -13.78 13.52 3.46
CA LYS A 744 -12.90 12.77 2.54
C LYS A 744 -11.79 12.00 3.29
N LYS A 745 -11.52 12.36 4.54
CA LYS A 745 -10.37 11.87 5.33
C LYS A 745 -10.67 10.76 6.33
N MET A 746 -11.93 10.31 6.48
CA MET A 746 -12.21 9.02 7.15
C MET A 746 -11.54 7.84 6.41
N ARG A 747 -11.20 8.01 5.12
CA ARG A 747 -10.46 7.01 4.32
C ARG A 747 -8.94 7.02 4.56
N THR A 748 -8.39 8.08 5.15
CA THR A 748 -6.93 8.30 5.32
C THR A 748 -6.47 8.24 6.78
N LYS A 749 -7.37 7.95 7.72
CA LYS A 749 -7.05 7.77 9.16
C LYS A 749 -6.05 6.61 9.42
N LYS A 750 -5.82 5.73 8.44
CA LYS A 750 -4.84 4.62 8.48
C LYS A 750 -3.38 5.04 8.35
N GLU A 751 -3.09 6.15 7.68
CA GLU A 751 -1.69 6.54 7.37
C GLU A 751 -1.03 7.35 8.50
N LEU A 752 -1.83 8.00 9.36
CA LEU A 752 -1.32 8.83 10.47
C LEU A 752 -0.95 8.04 11.73
N ASN A 753 -1.32 6.76 11.83
CA ASN A 753 -0.97 5.92 12.97
C ASN A 753 0.28 5.06 12.74
N THR A 754 0.75 4.91 11.50
CA THR A 754 1.97 4.17 11.17
C THR A 754 3.23 5.03 11.14
N VAL A 755 3.13 6.35 10.92
CA VAL A 755 4.31 7.24 10.90
C VAL A 755 4.86 7.53 12.31
N PHE A 756 4.11 7.26 13.38
CA PHE A 756 4.46 7.74 14.73
C PHE A 756 4.23 6.76 15.89
N ASN A 757 4.06 5.47 15.60
CA ASN A 757 4.32 4.42 16.59
C ASN A 757 5.69 3.80 16.30
N PHE A 758 6.74 4.57 16.61
CA PHE A 758 8.07 4.09 16.99
C PHE A 758 8.71 5.11 17.93
#